data_AF-R6PPY9-F1
#
_entry.id   AF-R6PPY9-F1
#
_cell.length_a   1.000
_cell.length_b   1.000
_cell.length_c   1.000
_cell.angle_alpha   90.00
_cell.angle_beta   90.00
_cell.angle_gamma   90.00
#
_symmetry.space_group_name_H-M   'P 1'
#
loop_
_entity.id
_entity.type
_entity.pdbx_description
1 polymer ?
#
loop_
_entity_poly.entity_id
_entity_poly.type
_entity_poly.pdbx_seq_one_letter_code
_entity_poly.pdbx_strand_id
1 'polypeptide(L)'
;MNTLKQTLFLLLILVFSGVSKTIAQSTGVYVGGHIRRERPGTIEKLRNSGFTYIILFNINVEPDGTLTTDGETVCKDGKYVFGNTQPNYVSDIKKLKQAPTTISRIEICIGGWGNKSFSRIKELINSHGVGSGTILYKNFKALKNAIPEIDAVNNDDEHCYDVATAVKFHQMMYELGYKTTIAPYTNRSFWENLVSQLGDRCDRVLIQCYDGGAGNNPSDWHLGNRAVHAGRMNYQEGGVDACIAQMESWKKNNGVSGGFIWLYNDETWNLNQWATRMLRVFGTKKCDDNIASLYADSDYRGYSKSLGEGSYTQADLAMYGISAKDISSLKVTKGFKITLYENADFTGNSKSWTTDASFVGGDWNDKACSVRIEPNGKSGLSGNFKIMNRNSGKYLDLDNNKTDNNTAIVQFDDEGVDASQTWTFTEVMKGKGVYSICSYGNKNRGMDVVDFSKDNGAQVQLYDYLGNNHQQFILYDCGEGYYQLVARNSGKVVEIPQSSKGNGEWIKIFDNNGTHTQQWAVVENRYDEASAVTLYTDKGYKGKAVTLSEGEYNLSRMGLYNLKDNDMSSLKVTPGFKVTIYEDDNFNGKSKSYTASESFVGEEWNDKMSSLKVEAYGKSRLSGDYKLQNRNSGKFLDLDNNNTDNKTAIVQYDDEYIDATQIWTLTEIGGEKGVYSICTSVNKRQGMDVADWSKNNGAQVQLYEYNGNRNQQFIVVEKGDGYYQFVSRLSGKVIEIPSSSKDNGEWIKLYDNNGTNTQQWKFVSPSIYSGIVNAESLSGMNLRKEGNTIIVTGAKGKELTIYDVSGRLIRRETIDSAKYSMSLDKMKAGIYIMKIDSIAKKIRVEL
;
A
#
# COMPACT_ATOMS: atom_id res chain seq x y z
N MET A 1 19.01 -2.75 17.21
CA MET A 1 17.60 -2.33 17.07
C MET A 1 17.16 -1.63 18.34
N ASN A 2 17.17 -0.29 18.39
CA ASN A 2 16.26 0.57 19.19
C ASN A 2 16.68 2.05 19.32
N THR A 3 17.74 2.52 18.65
CA THR A 3 18.16 3.94 18.71
C THR A 3 18.23 4.66 17.37
N LEU A 4 17.82 4.01 16.26
CA LEU A 4 17.72 4.65 14.93
C LEU A 4 16.29 5.02 14.50
N LYS A 5 15.25 4.68 15.29
CA LYS A 5 13.84 4.93 14.94
C LYS A 5 13.24 6.23 15.49
N GLN A 6 13.94 6.94 16.38
CA GLN A 6 13.43 8.19 16.98
C GLN A 6 13.96 9.47 16.30
N THR A 7 15.05 9.39 15.54
CA THR A 7 15.62 10.57 14.85
C THR A 7 15.01 10.81 13.46
N LEU A 8 14.31 9.81 12.89
CA LEU A 8 13.62 9.95 11.59
C LEU A 8 12.22 10.57 11.70
N PHE A 9 11.64 10.67 12.91
CA PHE A 9 10.31 11.23 13.13
C PHE A 9 10.31 12.74 13.39
N LEU A 10 11.48 13.35 13.62
CA LEU A 10 11.64 14.80 13.82
C LEU A 10 12.20 15.55 12.61
N LEU A 11 12.65 14.86 11.56
CA LEU A 11 13.16 15.48 10.34
C LEU A 11 12.09 15.75 9.27
N LEU A 12 10.83 15.36 9.51
CA LEU A 12 9.71 15.64 8.59
C LEU A 12 8.95 16.96 8.87
N ILE A 13 9.40 17.76 9.85
CA ILE A 13 8.74 19.03 10.23
C ILE A 13 9.56 20.27 9.81
N LEU A 14 10.76 20.11 9.23
CA LEU A 14 11.68 21.24 9.03
C LEU A 14 12.24 21.40 7.59
N VAL A 15 11.45 21.04 6.57
CA VAL A 15 11.69 21.51 5.18
C VAL A 15 10.44 22.23 4.66
N PHE A 16 10.10 23.34 5.30
CA PHE A 16 9.38 24.47 4.71
C PHE A 16 9.91 25.76 5.38
N SER A 17 11.22 25.97 5.36
CA SER A 17 11.81 27.27 5.67
C SER A 17 12.63 27.71 4.46
N GLY A 18 11.99 28.50 3.60
CA GLY A 18 12.60 28.96 2.35
C GLY A 18 11.63 29.34 1.23
N VAL A 19 10.31 29.17 1.43
CA VAL A 19 9.33 29.72 0.48
C VAL A 19 9.12 31.18 0.83
N SER A 20 9.41 32.07 -0.13
CA SER A 20 8.87 33.43 -0.17
C SER A 20 7.44 33.42 0.39
N LYS A 21 7.11 34.30 1.36
CA LYS A 21 5.74 34.46 1.86
C LYS A 21 4.87 35.04 0.72
N THR A 22 4.52 34.23 -0.27
CA THR A 22 3.31 34.43 -1.06
C THR A 22 2.17 34.31 -0.06
N ILE A 23 1.63 35.46 0.36
CA ILE A 23 0.42 35.53 1.17
C ILE A 23 -0.65 34.72 0.42
N ALA A 24 -1.17 33.69 1.08
CA ALA A 24 -2.04 32.70 0.47
C ALA A 24 -3.31 33.33 -0.14
N GLN A 25 -3.69 32.78 -1.28
CA GLN A 25 -4.99 32.91 -1.94
C GLN A 25 -6.10 33.01 -0.90
N SER A 26 -6.72 34.19 -0.75
CA SER A 26 -7.72 34.36 0.30
C SER A 26 -8.91 35.21 -0.11
N THR A 27 -10.04 34.53 -0.15
CA THR A 27 -11.37 35.08 -0.36
C THR A 27 -12.15 34.95 0.94
N GLY A 28 -12.98 35.94 1.25
CA GLY A 28 -13.80 35.86 2.45
C GLY A 28 -15.19 36.44 2.31
N VAL A 29 -15.97 36.20 3.34
CA VAL A 29 -17.36 36.62 3.40
C VAL A 29 -17.65 37.16 4.79
N TYR A 30 -18.30 38.33 4.82
CA TYR A 30 -18.93 38.79 6.04
C TYR A 30 -20.24 38.03 6.19
N VAL A 31 -20.34 37.25 7.25
CA VAL A 31 -21.51 36.45 7.59
C VAL A 31 -22.25 37.22 8.68
N GLY A 32 -23.39 37.81 8.36
CA GLY A 32 -24.13 38.65 9.32
C GLY A 32 -24.79 37.86 10.44
N GLY A 33 -25.76 38.46 11.13
CA GLY A 33 -26.60 37.75 12.11
C GLY A 33 -27.39 36.56 11.56
N HIS A 34 -27.31 36.32 10.26
CA HIS A 34 -27.89 35.18 9.56
C HIS A 34 -27.34 33.84 10.03
N ILE A 35 -26.02 33.76 10.36
CA ILE A 35 -25.42 32.54 10.94
C ILE A 35 -26.07 32.14 12.27
N ARG A 36 -26.84 33.01 12.93
CA ARG A 36 -27.58 32.70 14.15
C ARG A 36 -29.03 32.31 13.88
N ARG A 37 -29.68 32.95 12.89
CA ARG A 37 -31.11 32.79 12.63
C ARG A 37 -31.46 31.49 11.89
N GLU A 38 -30.56 30.95 11.06
CA GLU A 38 -30.89 29.86 10.11
C GLU A 38 -29.97 28.64 10.24
N ARG A 39 -29.51 28.37 11.47
CA ARG A 39 -28.72 27.17 11.80
C ARG A 39 -29.58 25.91 11.76
N PRO A 40 -29.04 24.74 11.35
CA PRO A 40 -27.64 24.44 11.03
C PRO A 40 -27.23 24.60 9.54
N GLY A 41 -28.17 24.89 8.63
CA GLY A 41 -27.91 24.91 7.18
C GLY A 41 -26.81 25.87 6.75
N THR A 42 -26.77 27.07 7.34
CA THR A 42 -25.74 28.08 7.04
C THR A 42 -24.31 27.58 7.31
N ILE A 43 -24.09 26.79 8.36
CA ILE A 43 -22.75 26.27 8.71
C ILE A 43 -22.25 25.32 7.62
N GLU A 44 -23.10 24.40 7.15
CA GLU A 44 -22.70 23.48 6.07
C GLU A 44 -22.48 24.20 4.75
N LYS A 45 -23.30 25.22 4.42
CA LYS A 45 -23.09 26.03 3.23
C LYS A 45 -21.75 26.78 3.27
N LEU A 46 -21.38 27.34 4.42
CA LEU A 46 -20.10 28.03 4.59
C LEU A 46 -18.92 27.05 4.46
N ARG A 47 -18.98 25.87 5.09
CA ARG A 47 -17.93 24.83 4.98
C ARG A 47 -17.72 24.39 3.53
N ASN A 48 -18.80 24.28 2.76
CA ASN A 48 -18.78 23.86 1.36
C ASN A 48 -18.63 25.02 0.34
N SER A 49 -18.46 26.26 0.82
CA SER A 49 -18.41 27.44 -0.05
C SER A 49 -17.09 27.52 -0.83
N GLY A 50 -15.95 27.27 -0.19
CA GLY A 50 -14.66 27.63 -0.77
C GLY A 50 -14.10 28.96 -0.26
N PHE A 51 -14.85 29.72 0.56
CA PHE A 51 -14.28 30.88 1.24
C PHE A 51 -13.20 30.44 2.23
N THR A 52 -12.10 31.17 2.25
CA THR A 52 -10.92 30.83 3.08
C THR A 52 -10.97 31.49 4.45
N TYR A 53 -11.76 32.55 4.58
CA TYR A 53 -12.03 33.21 5.85
C TYR A 53 -13.46 33.73 5.94
N ILE A 54 -13.96 33.84 7.16
CA ILE A 54 -15.30 34.36 7.44
C ILE A 54 -15.25 35.38 8.57
N ILE A 55 -16.13 36.37 8.52
CA ILE A 55 -16.35 37.33 9.61
C ILE A 55 -17.73 37.02 10.19
N LEU A 56 -17.81 36.60 11.46
CA LEU A 56 -18.97 35.90 12.02
C LEU A 56 -20.15 36.80 12.42
N PHE A 57 -19.87 37.99 12.96
CA PHE A 57 -20.85 38.97 13.40
C PHE A 57 -20.17 40.24 13.93
N ASN A 58 -20.99 41.27 14.17
CA ASN A 58 -20.61 42.42 14.99
C ASN A 58 -20.73 42.09 16.49
N ILE A 59 -19.65 42.33 17.23
CA ILE A 59 -19.60 42.43 18.69
C ILE A 59 -19.66 43.92 19.05
N ASN A 60 -20.66 44.27 19.85
CA ASN A 60 -20.73 45.59 20.46
C ASN A 60 -20.13 45.56 21.86
N VAL A 61 -19.42 46.63 22.21
CA VAL A 61 -18.98 46.88 23.58
C VAL A 61 -19.96 47.84 24.23
N GLU A 62 -20.57 47.44 25.34
CA GLU A 62 -21.50 48.27 26.13
C GLU A 62 -20.75 49.16 27.13
N PRO A 63 -21.39 50.19 27.72
CA PRO A 63 -20.71 51.12 28.63
C PRO A 63 -20.07 50.44 29.87
N ASP A 64 -20.63 49.32 30.32
CA ASP A 64 -20.07 48.51 31.42
C ASP A 64 -19.01 47.50 30.96
N GLY A 65 -18.66 47.49 29.67
CA GLY A 65 -17.72 46.54 29.06
C GLY A 65 -18.35 45.21 28.64
N THR A 66 -19.65 44.99 28.85
CA THR A 66 -20.37 43.81 28.36
C THR A 66 -20.23 43.70 26.84
N LEU A 67 -20.01 42.49 26.33
CA LEU A 67 -19.99 42.20 24.90
C LEU A 67 -21.37 41.71 24.46
N THR A 68 -21.97 42.36 23.46
CA THR A 68 -23.28 41.98 22.91
C THR A 68 -23.23 41.74 21.40
N THR A 69 -24.20 41.02 20.86
CA THR A 69 -24.43 40.90 19.41
C THR A 69 -25.93 40.80 19.16
N ASP A 70 -26.47 41.61 18.24
CA ASP A 70 -27.92 41.74 17.96
C ASP A 70 -28.82 41.79 19.22
N GLY A 71 -28.40 42.51 20.25
CA GLY A 71 -29.16 42.66 21.50
C GLY A 71 -29.00 41.52 22.51
N GLU A 72 -28.29 40.45 22.17
CA GLU A 72 -27.98 39.34 23.09
C GLU A 72 -26.62 39.53 23.77
N THR A 73 -26.49 39.06 25.02
CA THR A 73 -25.22 39.14 25.76
C THR A 73 -24.31 37.97 25.39
N VAL A 74 -23.10 38.29 24.92
CA VAL A 74 -22.06 37.30 24.60
C VAL A 74 -21.17 37.02 25.81
N CYS A 75 -20.59 38.07 26.37
CA CYS A 75 -19.73 37.99 27.56
C CYS A 75 -20.05 39.09 28.56
N LYS A 76 -20.11 38.72 29.83
CA LYS A 76 -20.34 39.65 30.95
C LYS A 76 -19.55 39.21 32.17
N ASP A 77 -19.00 40.16 32.92
CA ASP A 77 -18.23 39.93 34.15
C ASP A 77 -17.13 38.85 34.03
N GLY A 78 -16.46 38.78 32.88
CA GLY A 78 -15.41 37.82 32.58
C GLY A 78 -15.89 36.40 32.29
N LYS A 79 -17.17 36.23 31.95
CA LYS A 79 -17.78 34.93 31.60
C LYS A 79 -18.42 34.97 30.23
N TYR A 80 -18.26 33.89 29.46
CA TYR A 80 -19.05 33.65 28.27
C TYR A 80 -20.43 33.13 28.68
N VAL A 81 -21.49 33.84 28.26
CA VAL A 81 -22.89 33.54 28.64
C VAL A 81 -23.79 33.31 27.44
N PHE A 82 -23.28 33.53 26.22
CA PHE A 82 -24.05 33.34 24.99
C PHE A 82 -24.59 31.92 24.82
N GLY A 83 -23.90 30.92 25.37
CA GLY A 83 -24.37 29.52 25.36
C GLY A 83 -25.73 29.32 26.06
N ASN A 84 -26.16 30.27 26.90
CA ASN A 84 -27.48 30.19 27.55
C ASN A 84 -28.62 30.43 26.56
N THR A 85 -28.42 31.28 25.55
CA THR A 85 -29.42 31.57 24.51
C THR A 85 -29.11 30.84 23.19
N GLN A 86 -27.83 30.53 22.94
CA GLN A 86 -27.34 29.88 21.72
C GLN A 86 -26.45 28.67 22.06
N PRO A 87 -27.01 27.57 22.61
CA PRO A 87 -26.24 26.47 23.23
C PRO A 87 -25.27 25.76 22.27
N ASN A 88 -25.61 25.68 20.98
CA ASN A 88 -24.78 25.01 19.99
C ASN A 88 -23.72 25.94 19.35
N TYR A 89 -23.69 27.24 19.67
CA TYR A 89 -22.89 28.21 18.89
C TYR A 89 -21.40 27.86 18.87
N VAL A 90 -20.84 27.50 20.02
CA VAL A 90 -19.44 27.10 20.15
C VAL A 90 -19.12 25.90 19.26
N SER A 91 -19.96 24.86 19.26
CA SER A 91 -19.72 23.66 18.44
C SER A 91 -19.80 23.94 16.95
N ASP A 92 -20.67 24.86 16.51
CA ASP A 92 -20.81 25.19 15.09
C ASP A 92 -19.63 26.02 14.58
N ILE A 93 -19.16 27.00 15.36
CA ILE A 93 -17.97 27.77 14.98
C ILE A 93 -16.74 26.86 14.93
N LYS A 94 -16.63 25.92 15.87
CA LYS A 94 -15.62 24.86 15.81
C LYS A 94 -15.72 24.03 14.53
N LYS A 95 -16.93 23.68 14.11
CA LYS A 95 -17.18 22.89 12.89
C LYS A 95 -16.72 23.60 11.61
N LEU A 96 -16.76 24.93 11.56
CA LEU A 96 -16.33 25.71 10.39
C LEU A 96 -14.85 25.49 10.02
N LYS A 97 -13.99 25.16 11.00
CA LYS A 97 -12.57 24.81 10.78
C LYS A 97 -12.30 23.30 10.75
N GLN A 98 -13.33 22.45 10.89
CA GLN A 98 -13.20 21.01 10.78
C GLN A 98 -13.37 20.57 9.32
N ALA A 99 -12.35 19.90 8.79
CA ALA A 99 -12.39 19.35 7.45
C ALA A 99 -13.61 18.41 7.25
N PRO A 100 -14.21 18.39 6.05
CA PRO A 100 -13.86 19.17 4.88
C PRO A 100 -14.35 20.63 4.97
N THR A 101 -13.44 21.57 4.68
CA THR A 101 -13.69 23.03 4.65
C THR A 101 -12.45 23.73 4.11
N THR A 102 -12.63 24.85 3.43
CA THR A 102 -11.52 25.76 3.03
C THR A 102 -11.25 26.84 4.08
N ILE A 103 -12.14 27.00 5.06
CA ILE A 103 -12.07 28.06 6.05
C ILE A 103 -10.89 27.78 6.99
N SER A 104 -9.88 28.62 6.89
CA SER A 104 -8.69 28.58 7.73
C SER A 104 -8.66 29.71 8.76
N ARG A 105 -9.49 30.75 8.57
CA ARG A 105 -9.56 31.93 9.44
C ARG A 105 -10.99 32.35 9.77
N ILE A 106 -11.22 32.66 11.04
CA ILE A 106 -12.49 33.16 11.55
C ILE A 106 -12.25 34.48 12.27
N GLU A 107 -13.05 35.50 11.97
CA GLU A 107 -12.95 36.83 12.58
C GLU A 107 -14.27 37.23 13.24
N ILE A 108 -14.20 38.05 14.29
CA ILE A 108 -15.35 38.84 14.76
C ILE A 108 -15.15 40.30 14.32
N CYS A 109 -16.22 41.01 14.03
CA CYS A 109 -16.17 42.45 13.74
C CYS A 109 -16.56 43.25 14.99
N ILE A 110 -15.95 44.41 15.17
CA ILE A 110 -16.35 45.40 16.18
C ILE A 110 -16.53 46.72 15.46
N GLY A 111 -17.67 47.40 15.69
CA GLY A 111 -17.95 48.71 15.12
C GLY A 111 -19.01 48.68 14.02
N GLY A 112 -18.78 49.46 12.96
CA GLY A 112 -19.69 49.74 11.86
C GLY A 112 -20.46 51.04 12.02
N TRP A 113 -21.13 51.45 10.94
CA TRP A 113 -21.92 52.67 10.90
C TRP A 113 -22.96 52.77 12.04
N GLY A 114 -22.98 53.89 12.77
CA GLY A 114 -23.87 54.14 13.90
C GLY A 114 -23.48 53.43 15.21
N ASN A 115 -22.38 52.68 15.24
CA ASN A 115 -21.95 51.91 16.41
C ASN A 115 -21.04 52.70 17.36
N LYS A 116 -21.33 52.69 18.67
CA LYS A 116 -20.56 53.43 19.70
C LYS A 116 -19.46 52.61 20.38
N SER A 117 -19.17 51.40 19.91
CA SER A 117 -18.24 50.48 20.59
C SER A 117 -16.85 51.07 20.77
N PHE A 118 -16.26 51.71 19.74
CA PHE A 118 -14.93 52.30 19.88
C PHE A 118 -14.89 53.55 20.77
N SER A 119 -15.98 54.32 20.84
CA SER A 119 -16.11 55.41 21.83
C SER A 119 -16.14 54.84 23.25
N ARG A 120 -16.89 53.77 23.49
CA ARG A 120 -16.97 53.09 24.79
C ARG A 120 -15.66 52.40 25.16
N ILE A 121 -14.98 51.76 24.19
CA ILE A 121 -13.63 51.20 24.38
C ILE A 121 -12.66 52.30 24.81
N LYS A 122 -12.68 53.46 24.14
CA LYS A 122 -11.86 54.61 24.52
C LYS A 122 -12.12 55.06 25.96
N GLU A 123 -13.39 55.23 26.34
CA GLU A 123 -13.79 55.62 27.69
C GLU A 123 -13.32 54.61 28.75
N LEU A 124 -13.52 53.32 28.50
CA LEU A 124 -13.10 52.23 29.38
C LEU A 124 -11.57 52.15 29.51
N ILE A 125 -10.83 52.29 28.40
CA ILE A 125 -9.36 52.30 28.40
C ILE A 125 -8.83 53.51 29.16
N ASN A 126 -9.43 54.69 28.97
CA ASN A 126 -9.01 55.89 29.69
C ASN A 126 -9.32 55.81 31.19
N SER A 127 -10.41 55.15 31.56
CA SER A 127 -10.85 55.03 32.97
C SER A 127 -10.13 53.90 33.73
N HIS A 128 -9.82 52.79 33.06
CA HIS A 128 -9.39 51.56 33.72
C HIS A 128 -8.12 50.93 33.12
N GLY A 129 -7.65 51.40 31.97
CA GLY A 129 -6.53 50.80 31.24
C GLY A 129 -6.91 49.52 30.49
N VAL A 130 -5.88 48.72 30.14
CA VAL A 130 -6.02 47.45 29.38
C VAL A 130 -5.46 46.23 30.13
N GLY A 131 -5.10 46.39 31.41
CA GLY A 131 -4.50 45.32 32.20
C GLY A 131 -5.44 44.13 32.43
N SER A 132 -4.88 43.00 32.85
CA SER A 132 -5.62 41.74 33.03
C SER A 132 -6.79 41.79 34.03
N GLY A 133 -6.79 42.77 34.93
CA GLY A 133 -7.88 43.04 35.88
C GLY A 133 -9.09 43.78 35.31
N THR A 134 -8.96 44.39 34.13
CA THR A 134 -9.99 45.26 33.52
C THR A 134 -11.14 44.45 32.92
N ILE A 135 -12.32 45.06 32.83
CA ILE A 135 -13.51 44.38 32.32
C ILE A 135 -13.40 44.04 30.82
N LEU A 136 -12.79 44.91 30.02
CA LEU A 136 -12.49 44.66 28.61
C LEU A 136 -11.62 43.41 28.44
N TYR A 137 -10.50 43.34 29.16
CA TYR A 137 -9.61 42.18 29.11
C TYR A 137 -10.36 40.90 29.51
N LYS A 138 -11.08 40.93 30.63
CA LYS A 138 -11.79 39.77 31.17
C LYS A 138 -12.85 39.24 30.19
N ASN A 139 -13.64 40.12 29.58
CA ASN A 139 -14.71 39.70 28.66
C ASN A 139 -14.15 39.15 27.33
N PHE A 140 -13.14 39.79 26.74
CA PHE A 140 -12.52 39.27 25.52
C PHE A 140 -11.71 37.99 25.74
N LYS A 141 -11.11 37.83 26.93
CA LYS A 141 -10.49 36.56 27.35
C LYS A 141 -11.53 35.46 27.48
N ALA A 142 -12.69 35.76 28.08
CA ALA A 142 -13.78 34.80 28.20
C ALA A 142 -14.29 34.34 26.82
N LEU A 143 -14.44 35.26 25.87
CA LEU A 143 -14.78 34.94 24.49
C LEU A 143 -13.74 34.04 23.83
N LYS A 144 -12.44 34.36 23.97
CA LYS A 144 -11.35 33.58 23.37
C LYS A 144 -11.30 32.16 23.93
N ASN A 145 -11.48 32.04 25.24
CA ASN A 145 -11.48 30.75 25.92
C ASN A 145 -12.68 29.88 25.50
N ALA A 146 -13.85 30.51 25.30
CA ALA A 146 -15.04 29.79 24.86
C ALA A 146 -14.97 29.36 23.39
N ILE A 147 -14.40 30.21 22.52
CA ILE A 147 -14.30 29.97 21.07
C ILE A 147 -12.86 30.26 20.61
N PRO A 148 -11.91 29.35 20.89
CA PRO A 148 -10.51 29.54 20.52
C PRO A 148 -10.30 29.64 19.00
N GLU A 149 -11.25 29.14 18.21
CA GLU A 149 -11.25 29.18 16.74
C GLU A 149 -11.34 30.59 16.15
N ILE A 150 -11.78 31.61 16.91
CA ILE A 150 -11.76 33.01 16.46
C ILE A 150 -10.31 33.50 16.41
N ASP A 151 -9.80 33.69 15.21
CA ASP A 151 -8.40 34.03 14.96
C ASP A 151 -8.13 35.53 15.08
N ALA A 152 -9.10 36.38 14.74
CA ALA A 152 -8.87 37.83 14.65
C ALA A 152 -10.07 38.68 15.05
N VAL A 153 -9.76 39.92 15.42
CA VAL A 153 -10.72 41.02 15.56
C VAL A 153 -10.60 41.93 14.35
N ASN A 154 -11.70 42.05 13.62
CA ASN A 154 -11.91 43.00 12.56
C ASN A 154 -12.36 44.35 13.17
N ASN A 155 -11.55 45.38 12.92
CA ASN A 155 -11.77 46.74 13.41
C ASN A 155 -12.49 47.57 12.35
N ASP A 156 -13.76 47.86 12.61
CA ASP A 156 -14.64 48.69 11.78
C ASP A 156 -14.97 50.01 12.51
N ASP A 157 -13.95 50.73 12.99
CA ASP A 157 -14.13 52.04 13.63
C ASP A 157 -14.48 53.12 12.61
N GLU A 158 -15.76 53.47 12.55
CA GLU A 158 -16.24 54.51 11.64
C GLU A 158 -16.47 55.89 12.29
N HIS A 159 -16.27 56.03 13.62
CA HIS A 159 -16.71 57.23 14.36
C HIS A 159 -15.68 57.76 15.37
N CYS A 160 -14.99 56.88 16.11
CA CYS A 160 -14.15 57.30 17.24
C CYS A 160 -12.79 57.84 16.76
N TYR A 161 -12.14 57.10 15.86
CA TYR A 161 -10.86 57.46 15.23
C TYR A 161 -9.76 57.90 16.22
N ASP A 162 -9.70 57.27 17.40
CA ASP A 162 -8.71 57.56 18.44
C ASP A 162 -7.54 56.58 18.37
N VAL A 163 -6.45 56.96 17.71
CA VAL A 163 -5.29 56.08 17.46
C VAL A 163 -4.71 55.53 18.77
N ALA A 164 -4.57 56.36 19.80
CA ALA A 164 -3.90 55.98 21.04
C ALA A 164 -4.64 54.85 21.78
N THR A 165 -5.96 54.92 21.89
CA THR A 165 -6.76 53.87 22.53
C THR A 165 -6.96 52.66 21.62
N ALA A 166 -7.08 52.86 20.30
CA ALA A 166 -7.15 51.75 19.34
C ALA A 166 -5.87 50.89 19.36
N VAL A 167 -4.68 51.51 19.43
CA VAL A 167 -3.41 50.78 19.54
C VAL A 167 -3.36 49.96 20.84
N LYS A 168 -3.71 50.56 21.98
CA LYS A 168 -3.75 49.85 23.28
C LYS A 168 -4.74 48.68 23.25
N PHE A 169 -5.92 48.88 22.67
CA PHE A 169 -6.94 47.84 22.54
C PHE A 169 -6.41 46.65 21.73
N HIS A 170 -5.87 46.88 20.54
CA HIS A 170 -5.39 45.79 19.68
C HIS A 170 -4.12 45.13 20.19
N GLN A 171 -3.28 45.83 20.96
CA GLN A 171 -2.18 45.19 21.70
C GLN A 171 -2.71 44.22 22.77
N MET A 172 -3.73 44.63 23.53
CA MET A 172 -4.42 43.74 24.49
C MET A 172 -5.06 42.54 23.79
N MET A 173 -5.71 42.74 22.64
CA MET A 173 -6.28 41.63 21.86
C MET A 173 -5.20 40.66 21.38
N TYR A 174 -4.03 41.18 20.98
CA TYR A 174 -2.87 40.36 20.61
C TYR A 174 -2.33 39.53 21.77
N GLU A 175 -2.24 40.09 22.97
CA GLU A 175 -1.85 39.36 24.19
C GLU A 175 -2.85 38.23 24.54
N LEU A 176 -4.13 38.41 24.21
CA LEU A 176 -5.17 37.40 24.36
C LEU A 176 -5.13 36.32 23.25
N GLY A 177 -4.25 36.44 22.26
CA GLY A 177 -4.12 35.48 21.16
C GLY A 177 -5.04 35.74 19.97
N TYR A 178 -5.54 36.96 19.80
CA TYR A 178 -6.19 37.41 18.57
C TYR A 178 -5.19 38.12 17.65
N LYS A 179 -5.44 38.06 16.36
CA LYS A 179 -4.85 38.97 15.37
C LYS A 179 -5.73 40.19 15.17
N THR A 180 -5.21 41.22 14.52
CA THR A 180 -6.00 42.37 14.09
C THR A 180 -6.18 42.35 12.58
N THR A 181 -7.43 42.45 12.16
CA THR A 181 -7.81 42.88 10.81
C THR A 181 -8.34 44.30 10.94
N ILE A 182 -7.99 45.22 10.04
CA ILE A 182 -8.65 46.53 9.98
C ILE A 182 -9.61 46.59 8.80
N ALA A 183 -10.69 47.35 8.92
CA ALA A 183 -11.69 47.54 7.88
C ALA A 183 -11.85 49.04 7.55
N PRO A 184 -10.89 49.66 6.84
CA PRO A 184 -10.94 51.09 6.58
C PRO A 184 -12.20 51.53 5.84
N TYR A 185 -12.83 52.59 6.37
CA TYR A 185 -14.01 53.23 5.80
C TYR A 185 -13.72 54.70 5.42
N THR A 186 -13.50 55.59 6.41
CA THR A 186 -13.04 56.98 6.18
C THR A 186 -11.84 57.31 7.08
N ASN A 187 -11.32 58.54 7.03
CA ASN A 187 -10.20 59.02 7.85
C ASN A 187 -8.88 58.25 7.61
N ARG A 188 -8.27 58.45 6.43
CA ARG A 188 -7.02 57.77 6.02
C ARG A 188 -5.89 57.91 7.04
N SER A 189 -5.67 59.12 7.55
CA SER A 189 -4.60 59.40 8.51
C SER A 189 -4.71 58.57 9.79
N PHE A 190 -5.93 58.31 10.28
CA PHE A 190 -6.14 57.42 11.42
C PHE A 190 -5.69 55.99 11.11
N TRP A 191 -6.16 55.42 10.00
CA TRP A 191 -5.89 54.02 9.64
C TRP A 191 -4.41 53.78 9.34
N GLU A 192 -3.77 54.66 8.59
CA GLU A 192 -2.34 54.57 8.27
C GLU A 192 -1.49 54.64 9.54
N ASN A 193 -1.83 55.54 10.47
CA ASN A 193 -1.14 55.65 11.75
C ASN A 193 -1.37 54.41 12.63
N LEU A 194 -2.61 53.92 12.70
CA LEU A 194 -2.95 52.71 13.45
C LEU A 194 -2.17 51.50 12.92
N VAL A 195 -2.16 51.24 11.61
CA VAL A 195 -1.41 50.12 11.02
C VAL A 195 0.08 50.24 11.31
N SER A 196 0.64 51.45 11.15
CA SER A 196 2.06 51.70 11.42
C SER A 196 2.42 51.35 12.88
N GLN A 197 1.58 51.70 13.85
CA GLN A 197 1.85 51.43 15.27
C GLN A 197 1.57 49.98 15.68
N LEU A 198 0.62 49.30 15.03
CA LEU A 198 0.32 47.89 15.32
C LEU A 198 1.42 46.95 14.82
N GLY A 199 2.11 47.31 13.74
CA GLY A 199 3.08 46.44 13.10
C GLY A 199 2.45 45.09 12.74
N ASP A 200 3.15 43.99 12.99
CA ASP A 200 2.72 42.64 12.58
C ASP A 200 1.50 42.08 13.28
N ARG A 201 0.98 42.79 14.30
CA ARG A 201 -0.30 42.46 14.92
C ARG A 201 -1.47 42.65 13.96
N CYS A 202 -1.37 43.63 13.07
CA CYS A 202 -2.27 43.78 11.94
C CYS A 202 -1.72 42.97 10.77
N ASP A 203 -2.39 41.91 10.35
CA ASP A 203 -1.93 41.06 9.25
C ASP A 203 -2.83 41.14 8.00
N ARG A 204 -3.93 41.90 8.06
CA ARG A 204 -4.89 42.04 6.97
C ARG A 204 -5.64 43.37 7.01
N VAL A 205 -5.93 43.88 5.83
CA VAL A 205 -6.77 45.07 5.58
C VAL A 205 -7.95 44.66 4.72
N LEU A 206 -9.17 44.98 5.16
CA LEU A 206 -10.42 44.79 4.42
C LEU A 206 -10.99 46.15 4.02
N ILE A 207 -10.60 46.67 2.86
CA ILE A 207 -11.05 47.99 2.40
C ILE A 207 -12.50 47.89 1.91
N GLN A 208 -13.39 48.69 2.50
CA GLN A 208 -14.81 48.70 2.19
C GLN A 208 -15.08 49.52 0.92
N CYS A 209 -15.18 48.85 -0.24
CA CYS A 209 -15.25 49.46 -1.57
C CYS A 209 -16.63 49.29 -2.26
N TYR A 210 -17.69 49.04 -1.50
CA TYR A 210 -19.04 48.79 -2.03
C TYR A 210 -19.84 50.10 -2.26
N ASP A 211 -20.98 50.02 -2.97
CA ASP A 211 -21.86 51.19 -3.19
C ASP A 211 -22.50 51.65 -1.88
N GLY A 212 -22.42 52.96 -1.59
CA GLY A 212 -22.69 53.51 -0.26
C GLY A 212 -21.48 53.46 0.68
N GLY A 213 -20.41 52.75 0.29
CA GLY A 213 -19.06 52.95 0.77
C GLY A 213 -18.59 54.37 0.44
N ALA A 214 -17.67 54.94 1.21
CA ALA A 214 -17.23 56.33 1.08
C ALA A 214 -16.44 56.67 -0.22
N GLY A 215 -16.73 56.00 -1.34
CA GLY A 215 -16.03 56.14 -2.62
C GLY A 215 -14.64 55.51 -2.61
N ASN A 216 -14.39 54.54 -1.72
CA ASN A 216 -13.06 53.99 -1.49
C ASN A 216 -12.52 53.23 -2.70
N ASN A 217 -11.30 53.59 -3.09
CA ASN A 217 -10.49 52.84 -4.02
C ASN A 217 -9.27 52.27 -3.28
N PRO A 218 -8.92 50.98 -3.42
CA PRO A 218 -7.79 50.39 -2.70
C PRO A 218 -6.45 51.11 -2.90
N SER A 219 -6.22 51.79 -4.03
CA SER A 219 -5.00 52.57 -4.27
C SER A 219 -4.85 53.80 -3.38
N ASP A 220 -5.94 54.30 -2.80
CA ASP A 220 -5.94 55.54 -2.03
C ASP A 220 -5.38 55.35 -0.61
N TRP A 221 -5.00 54.12 -0.26
CA TRP A 221 -4.67 53.73 1.10
C TRP A 221 -3.21 53.27 1.21
N HIS A 222 -2.40 53.95 2.03
CA HIS A 222 -0.98 53.62 2.21
C HIS A 222 -0.73 52.82 3.48
N LEU A 223 -1.13 51.55 3.48
CA LEU A 223 -1.21 50.69 4.68
C LEU A 223 -0.01 49.74 4.85
N GLY A 224 1.15 50.12 4.30
CA GLY A 224 2.38 49.33 4.34
C GLY A 224 2.27 47.97 3.61
N ASN A 225 3.13 47.01 3.97
CA ASN A 225 3.24 45.70 3.29
C ASN A 225 2.18 44.67 3.74
N ARG A 226 0.94 45.10 3.99
CA ARG A 226 -0.15 44.25 4.49
C ARG A 226 -0.94 43.62 3.34
N ALA A 227 -1.59 42.48 3.62
CA ALA A 227 -2.54 41.88 2.69
C ALA A 227 -3.76 42.79 2.56
N VAL A 228 -3.93 43.43 1.40
CA VAL A 228 -5.06 44.30 1.11
C VAL A 228 -6.12 43.51 0.37
N HIS A 229 -7.32 43.45 0.94
CA HIS A 229 -8.48 42.80 0.35
C HIS A 229 -9.56 43.85 0.13
N ALA A 230 -10.08 43.91 -1.09
CA ALA A 230 -11.16 44.83 -1.43
C ALA A 230 -12.53 44.15 -1.29
N GLY A 231 -13.47 44.86 -0.68
CA GLY A 231 -14.82 44.39 -0.41
C GLY A 231 -15.86 44.97 -1.35
N ARG A 232 -16.76 44.13 -1.86
CA ARG A 232 -17.95 44.55 -2.61
C ARG A 232 -19.23 44.02 -1.94
N MET A 233 -20.36 44.68 -2.14
CA MET A 233 -21.68 44.20 -1.70
C MET A 233 -22.24 43.21 -2.74
N ASN A 234 -22.97 42.20 -2.25
CA ASN A 234 -23.58 41.16 -3.08
C ASN A 234 -24.75 41.67 -3.94
N TYR A 235 -25.49 42.69 -3.48
CA TYR A 235 -26.68 43.23 -4.15
C TYR A 235 -26.39 44.47 -5.04
N GLN A 236 -25.12 44.79 -5.29
CA GLN A 236 -24.79 45.81 -6.28
C GLN A 236 -25.17 45.35 -7.69
N GLU A 237 -25.40 46.32 -8.58
CA GLU A 237 -25.79 46.08 -9.96
C GLU A 237 -24.80 45.14 -10.68
N GLY A 238 -25.35 44.25 -11.50
CA GLY A 238 -24.61 43.26 -12.30
C GLY A 238 -24.18 41.98 -11.55
N GLY A 239 -24.56 41.82 -10.28
CA GLY A 239 -24.44 40.55 -9.54
C GLY A 239 -23.02 40.00 -9.45
N VAL A 240 -22.88 38.67 -9.52
CA VAL A 240 -21.59 37.98 -9.41
C VAL A 240 -20.63 38.37 -10.54
N ASP A 241 -21.11 38.53 -11.77
CA ASP A 241 -20.25 38.85 -12.92
C ASP A 241 -19.61 40.22 -12.79
N ALA A 242 -20.39 41.26 -12.46
CA ALA A 242 -19.84 42.59 -12.23
C ALA A 242 -18.91 42.63 -11.01
N CYS A 243 -19.18 41.80 -9.99
CA CYS A 243 -18.31 41.73 -8.82
C CYS A 243 -16.94 41.15 -9.19
N ILE A 244 -16.93 40.06 -9.95
CA ILE A 244 -15.71 39.42 -10.42
C ILE A 244 -14.92 40.36 -11.34
N ALA A 245 -15.58 41.02 -12.29
CA ALA A 245 -14.92 42.02 -13.16
C ALA A 245 -14.28 43.16 -12.35
N GLN A 246 -14.95 43.62 -11.29
CA GLN A 246 -14.40 44.65 -10.40
C GLN A 246 -13.20 44.12 -9.59
N MET A 247 -13.27 42.88 -9.10
CA MET A 247 -12.15 42.25 -8.39
C MET A 247 -10.94 42.03 -9.29
N GLU A 248 -11.15 41.66 -10.56
CA GLU A 248 -10.09 41.59 -11.58
C GLU A 248 -9.45 42.95 -11.81
N SER A 249 -10.27 44.01 -11.90
CA SER A 249 -9.79 45.39 -12.01
C SER A 249 -8.92 45.78 -10.79
N TRP A 250 -9.39 45.50 -9.57
CA TRP A 250 -8.61 45.80 -8.36
C TRP A 250 -7.32 44.98 -8.26
N LYS A 251 -7.36 43.69 -8.61
CA LYS A 251 -6.16 42.82 -8.66
C LYS A 251 -5.12 43.41 -9.61
N LYS A 252 -5.55 43.82 -10.80
CA LYS A 252 -4.69 44.34 -11.86
C LYS A 252 -4.15 45.73 -11.56
N ASN A 253 -5.01 46.64 -11.11
CA ASN A 253 -4.72 48.07 -11.08
C ASN A 253 -4.33 48.59 -9.69
N ASN A 254 -4.69 47.87 -8.62
CA ASN A 254 -4.52 48.35 -7.24
C ASN A 254 -3.68 47.44 -6.36
N GLY A 255 -3.16 46.33 -6.90
CA GLY A 255 -2.27 45.42 -6.17
C GLY A 255 -2.94 44.67 -5.02
N VAL A 256 -4.27 44.56 -5.01
CA VAL A 256 -4.97 43.83 -3.94
C VAL A 256 -4.66 42.33 -4.00
N SER A 257 -4.42 41.72 -2.84
CA SER A 257 -4.01 40.32 -2.73
C SER A 257 -5.20 39.36 -2.57
N GLY A 258 -6.37 39.87 -2.20
CA GLY A 258 -7.59 39.10 -1.98
C GLY A 258 -8.85 39.97 -2.10
N GLY A 259 -9.99 39.39 -1.75
CA GLY A 259 -11.27 40.09 -1.77
C GLY A 259 -12.28 39.50 -0.79
N PHE A 260 -13.31 40.26 -0.46
CA PHE A 260 -14.43 39.78 0.34
C PHE A 260 -15.78 40.32 -0.12
N ILE A 261 -16.84 39.69 0.36
CA ILE A 261 -18.21 40.14 0.17
C ILE A 261 -18.81 40.62 1.50
N TRP A 262 -19.46 41.78 1.48
CA TRP A 262 -19.94 42.51 2.66
C TRP A 262 -21.48 42.52 2.82
N LEU A 263 -22.22 41.47 2.46
CA LEU A 263 -22.78 40.65 3.53
C LEU A 263 -23.47 39.42 2.94
N TYR A 264 -23.22 38.24 3.51
CA TYR A 264 -24.13 37.11 3.39
C TYR A 264 -25.20 37.20 4.47
N ASN A 265 -26.43 37.51 4.06
CA ASN A 265 -27.61 37.61 4.91
C ASN A 265 -28.87 36.99 4.28
N ASP A 266 -28.73 36.26 3.18
CA ASP A 266 -29.81 35.66 2.40
C ASP A 266 -29.37 34.28 1.85
N GLU A 267 -30.16 33.24 2.15
CA GLU A 267 -29.90 31.85 1.75
C GLU A 267 -30.07 31.59 0.24
N THR A 268 -30.60 32.54 -0.55
CA THR A 268 -30.67 32.45 -2.02
C THR A 268 -29.29 32.53 -2.68
N TRP A 269 -28.26 32.96 -1.95
CA TRP A 269 -26.92 33.13 -2.48
C TRP A 269 -26.19 31.80 -2.68
N ASN A 270 -25.68 31.58 -3.89
CA ASN A 270 -24.76 30.47 -4.15
C ASN A 270 -23.34 30.83 -3.66
N LEU A 271 -23.12 30.68 -2.36
CA LEU A 271 -21.82 30.91 -1.70
C LEU A 271 -20.65 30.24 -2.43
N ASN A 272 -20.87 29.04 -2.98
CA ASN A 272 -19.82 28.28 -3.65
C ASN A 272 -19.40 28.92 -4.98
N GLN A 273 -20.36 29.32 -5.81
CA GLN A 273 -20.08 30.02 -7.06
C GLN A 273 -19.28 31.32 -6.83
N TRP A 274 -19.62 32.08 -5.78
CA TRP A 274 -18.92 33.33 -5.48
C TRP A 274 -17.48 33.07 -5.03
N ALA A 275 -17.29 32.18 -4.06
CA ALA A 275 -15.95 31.89 -3.55
C ALA A 275 -15.04 31.34 -4.66
N THR A 276 -15.52 30.39 -5.46
CA THR A 276 -14.73 29.77 -6.54
C THR A 276 -14.35 30.76 -7.62
N ARG A 277 -15.28 31.61 -8.06
CA ARG A 277 -14.97 32.65 -9.05
C ARG A 277 -14.01 33.71 -8.51
N MET A 278 -14.12 34.08 -7.23
CA MET A 278 -13.13 34.95 -6.60
C MET A 278 -11.75 34.28 -6.52
N LEU A 279 -11.70 32.97 -6.24
CA LEU A 279 -10.45 32.21 -6.27
C LEU A 279 -9.85 32.18 -7.68
N ARG A 280 -10.66 32.13 -8.75
CA ARG A 280 -10.15 32.27 -10.13
C ARG A 280 -9.40 33.59 -10.36
N VAL A 281 -9.82 34.69 -9.72
CA VAL A 281 -9.16 36.01 -9.78
C VAL A 281 -7.90 36.05 -8.92
N PHE A 282 -8.01 35.63 -7.65
CA PHE A 282 -6.93 35.84 -6.68
C PHE A 282 -5.88 34.71 -6.69
N GLY A 283 -6.22 33.56 -7.24
CA GLY A 283 -5.37 32.40 -7.46
C GLY A 283 -6.03 31.11 -6.96
N THR A 284 -5.88 30.05 -7.74
CA THR A 284 -6.36 28.70 -7.39
C THR A 284 -5.19 27.76 -7.06
N LYS A 285 -5.48 26.67 -6.35
CA LYS A 285 -4.51 25.61 -6.09
C LYS A 285 -3.96 25.08 -7.42
N LYS A 286 -2.64 24.86 -7.47
CA LYS A 286 -1.98 24.22 -8.61
C LYS A 286 -2.07 22.70 -8.48
N CYS A 287 -2.17 22.03 -9.62
CA CYS A 287 -2.03 20.59 -9.72
C CYS A 287 -1.06 20.33 -10.87
N ASP A 288 0.06 19.66 -10.56
CA ASP A 288 1.08 19.31 -11.56
C ASP A 288 0.78 17.95 -12.20
N ASP A 289 -0.29 17.29 -11.77
CA ASP A 289 -0.78 16.02 -12.30
C ASP A 289 -1.94 16.26 -13.27
N ASN A 290 -1.88 15.62 -14.44
CA ASN A 290 -2.93 15.70 -15.45
C ASN A 290 -3.53 14.31 -15.71
N ILE A 291 -4.23 13.78 -14.70
CA ILE A 291 -4.91 12.49 -14.78
C ILE A 291 -6.35 12.65 -15.26
N ALA A 292 -7.06 13.68 -14.79
CA ALA A 292 -8.35 14.06 -15.35
C ALA A 292 -8.45 15.58 -15.47
N SER A 293 -9.11 16.06 -16.51
CA SER A 293 -9.42 17.47 -16.69
C SER A 293 -10.93 17.68 -16.68
N LEU A 294 -11.40 18.62 -15.86
CA LEU A 294 -12.80 18.97 -15.71
C LEU A 294 -13.06 20.33 -16.36
N TYR A 295 -14.19 20.47 -17.03
CA TYR A 295 -14.55 21.66 -17.81
C TYR A 295 -15.95 22.14 -17.45
N ALA A 296 -16.07 23.46 -17.34
CA ALA A 296 -17.32 24.11 -16.98
C ALA A 296 -18.41 23.93 -18.05
N ASP A 297 -17.98 23.96 -19.31
CA ASP A 297 -18.88 23.87 -20.45
C ASP A 297 -18.69 22.53 -21.20
N SER A 298 -19.65 22.20 -22.05
CA SER A 298 -19.54 21.10 -23.00
C SER A 298 -18.41 21.33 -24.01
N ASP A 299 -18.00 20.26 -24.69
CA ASP A 299 -16.95 20.27 -25.71
C ASP A 299 -15.59 20.80 -25.23
N TYR A 300 -15.29 20.55 -23.95
CA TYR A 300 -14.03 20.91 -23.29
C TYR A 300 -13.76 22.43 -23.27
N ARG A 301 -14.82 23.22 -23.03
CA ARG A 301 -14.77 24.70 -23.00
C ARG A 301 -14.97 25.24 -21.59
N GLY A 302 -14.92 26.56 -21.48
CA GLY A 302 -15.13 27.27 -20.22
C GLY A 302 -13.94 27.16 -19.28
N TYR A 303 -14.19 27.41 -17.99
CA TYR A 303 -13.17 27.24 -16.97
C TYR A 303 -12.79 25.75 -16.86
N SER A 304 -11.50 25.46 -16.84
CA SER A 304 -11.01 24.09 -16.75
C SER A 304 -9.89 23.93 -15.74
N LYS A 305 -9.82 22.76 -15.12
CA LYS A 305 -8.68 22.38 -14.28
C LYS A 305 -8.36 20.90 -14.40
N SER A 306 -7.06 20.62 -14.47
CA SER A 306 -6.51 19.26 -14.32
C SER A 306 -6.38 18.89 -12.85
N LEU A 307 -6.67 17.63 -12.55
CA LEU A 307 -6.55 16.99 -11.24
C LEU A 307 -5.76 15.69 -11.37
N GLY A 308 -4.99 15.38 -10.34
CA GLY A 308 -4.32 14.10 -10.17
C GLY A 308 -5.25 13.03 -9.61
N GLU A 309 -4.71 11.83 -9.41
CA GLU A 309 -5.38 10.78 -8.65
C GLU A 309 -5.74 11.26 -7.24
N GLY A 310 -6.96 10.98 -6.76
CA GLY A 310 -7.37 11.38 -5.43
C GLY A 310 -8.87 11.48 -5.23
N SER A 311 -9.25 11.91 -4.03
CA SER A 311 -10.63 12.19 -3.63
C SER A 311 -10.76 13.68 -3.33
N TYR A 312 -11.68 14.34 -4.02
CA TYR A 312 -11.88 15.79 -3.97
C TYR A 312 -13.29 16.09 -3.48
N THR A 313 -13.40 16.60 -2.25
CA THR A 313 -14.67 17.11 -1.70
C THR A 313 -15.09 18.40 -2.42
N GLN A 314 -16.29 18.90 -2.16
CA GLN A 314 -16.74 20.17 -2.72
C GLN A 314 -15.80 21.33 -2.31
N ALA A 315 -15.37 21.34 -1.06
CA ALA A 315 -14.40 22.31 -0.56
C ALA A 315 -13.04 22.18 -1.28
N ASP A 316 -12.56 20.96 -1.54
CA ASP A 316 -11.31 20.76 -2.29
C ASP A 316 -11.43 21.28 -3.73
N LEU A 317 -12.52 20.93 -4.43
CA LEU A 317 -12.79 21.41 -5.79
C LEU A 317 -12.86 22.93 -5.85
N ALA A 318 -13.43 23.55 -4.83
CA ALA A 318 -13.53 25.00 -4.76
C ALA A 318 -12.14 25.68 -4.74
N MET A 319 -11.15 25.10 -4.05
CA MET A 319 -9.76 25.60 -4.06
C MET A 319 -9.12 25.54 -5.46
N TYR A 320 -9.58 24.63 -6.32
CA TYR A 320 -9.18 24.58 -7.73
C TYR A 320 -10.01 25.51 -8.62
N GLY A 321 -10.93 26.29 -8.04
CA GLY A 321 -11.84 27.19 -8.75
C GLY A 321 -12.96 26.46 -9.48
N ILE A 322 -13.18 25.16 -9.22
CA ILE A 322 -14.27 24.39 -9.83
C ILE A 322 -15.51 24.61 -8.96
N SER A 323 -16.56 25.21 -9.52
CA SER A 323 -17.81 25.41 -8.79
C SER A 323 -18.56 24.08 -8.65
N ALA A 324 -19.29 23.94 -7.56
CA ALA A 324 -20.28 22.88 -7.43
C ALA A 324 -21.34 23.07 -8.51
N LYS A 325 -21.80 21.96 -9.10
CA LYS A 325 -22.84 21.98 -10.14
C LYS A 325 -22.42 22.81 -11.37
N ASP A 326 -21.18 22.63 -11.80
CA ASP A 326 -20.57 23.39 -12.90
C ASP A 326 -19.89 22.46 -13.92
N ILE A 327 -19.87 21.14 -13.72
CA ILE A 327 -19.11 20.23 -14.61
C ILE A 327 -20.02 19.75 -15.75
N SER A 328 -19.63 20.10 -16.98
CA SER A 328 -20.36 19.74 -18.21
C SER A 328 -19.59 18.77 -19.12
N SER A 329 -18.25 18.79 -19.09
CA SER A 329 -17.41 17.86 -19.85
C SER A 329 -16.13 17.49 -19.12
N LEU A 330 -15.50 16.38 -19.51
CA LEU A 330 -14.30 15.86 -18.85
C LEU A 330 -13.39 15.08 -19.80
N LYS A 331 -12.09 15.10 -19.50
CA LYS A 331 -11.09 14.18 -20.06
C LYS A 331 -10.51 13.31 -18.95
N VAL A 332 -10.22 12.06 -19.25
CA VAL A 332 -9.62 11.12 -18.28
C VAL A 332 -8.56 10.26 -18.95
N THR A 333 -7.38 10.24 -18.34
CA THR A 333 -6.23 9.47 -18.82
C THR A 333 -6.55 7.97 -18.76
N LYS A 334 -6.25 7.25 -19.85
CA LYS A 334 -6.40 5.79 -19.91
C LYS A 334 -5.69 5.12 -18.74
N GLY A 335 -6.30 4.07 -18.20
CA GLY A 335 -5.86 3.44 -16.95
C GLY A 335 -6.44 4.10 -15.70
N PHE A 336 -7.18 5.21 -15.80
CA PHE A 336 -7.89 5.81 -14.68
C PHE A 336 -9.40 5.86 -14.94
N LYS A 337 -10.14 6.03 -13.85
CA LYS A 337 -11.58 6.26 -13.83
C LYS A 337 -11.86 7.47 -12.97
N ILE A 338 -12.71 8.36 -13.47
CA ILE A 338 -13.28 9.46 -12.71
C ILE A 338 -14.72 9.13 -12.35
N THR A 339 -15.11 9.38 -11.10
CA THR A 339 -16.47 9.25 -10.59
C THR A 339 -16.93 10.60 -10.06
N LEU A 340 -18.02 11.11 -10.63
CA LEU A 340 -18.70 12.32 -10.16
C LEU A 340 -19.81 11.94 -9.18
N TYR A 341 -19.99 12.74 -8.13
CA TYR A 341 -21.03 12.57 -7.12
C TYR A 341 -21.92 13.81 -7.06
N GLU A 342 -23.23 13.60 -6.92
CA GLU A 342 -24.24 14.65 -6.91
C GLU A 342 -24.13 15.57 -5.69
N ASN A 343 -23.74 15.03 -4.53
CA ASN A 343 -23.63 15.78 -3.29
C ASN A 343 -22.16 15.90 -2.85
N ALA A 344 -21.92 16.79 -1.89
CA ALA A 344 -20.64 16.90 -1.23
C ALA A 344 -20.22 15.57 -0.57
N ASP A 345 -18.92 15.42 -0.34
CA ASP A 345 -18.33 14.34 0.43
C ASP A 345 -18.65 12.92 -0.08
N PHE A 346 -18.80 12.79 -1.40
CA PHE A 346 -18.97 11.51 -2.11
C PHE A 346 -20.28 10.79 -1.78
N THR A 347 -21.33 11.57 -1.55
CA THR A 347 -22.68 11.07 -1.24
C THR A 347 -23.66 11.34 -2.39
N GLY A 348 -24.86 10.77 -2.31
CA GLY A 348 -25.88 10.87 -3.36
C GLY A 348 -25.61 9.95 -4.55
N ASN A 349 -26.26 10.23 -5.67
CA ASN A 349 -26.05 9.48 -6.90
C ASN A 349 -24.61 9.69 -7.40
N SER A 350 -24.09 8.71 -8.15
CA SER A 350 -22.78 8.80 -8.78
C SER A 350 -22.77 8.21 -10.18
N LYS A 351 -21.85 8.70 -11.02
CA LYS A 351 -21.59 8.15 -12.36
C LYS A 351 -20.10 8.20 -12.63
N SER A 352 -19.60 7.23 -13.39
CA SER A 352 -18.18 7.09 -13.68
C SER A 352 -17.88 7.08 -15.17
N TRP A 353 -16.68 7.56 -15.51
CA TRP A 353 -16.15 7.58 -16.86
C TRP A 353 -14.72 7.03 -16.86
N THR A 354 -14.41 6.23 -17.87
CA THR A 354 -13.07 5.66 -18.14
C THR A 354 -12.50 6.16 -19.46
N THR A 355 -13.24 7.01 -20.16
CA THR A 355 -12.89 7.66 -21.43
C THR A 355 -13.40 9.09 -21.41
N ASP A 356 -12.81 9.93 -22.26
CA ASP A 356 -13.20 11.33 -22.40
C ASP A 356 -14.70 11.46 -22.72
N ALA A 357 -15.34 12.49 -22.18
CA ALA A 357 -16.73 12.82 -22.44
C ALA A 357 -16.84 14.30 -22.78
N SER A 358 -17.11 14.62 -24.06
CA SER A 358 -17.38 15.99 -24.49
C SER A 358 -18.68 16.55 -23.89
N PHE A 359 -19.53 15.67 -23.36
CA PHE A 359 -20.69 16.01 -22.56
C PHE A 359 -20.97 14.89 -21.56
N VAL A 360 -21.17 15.21 -20.28
CA VAL A 360 -21.47 14.21 -19.23
C VAL A 360 -22.88 13.61 -19.33
N GLY A 361 -23.73 14.19 -20.17
CA GLY A 361 -25.12 13.80 -20.43
C GLY A 361 -26.11 14.68 -19.68
N GLY A 362 -27.33 14.84 -20.21
CA GLY A 362 -28.35 15.73 -19.66
C GLY A 362 -28.72 15.42 -18.20
N ASP A 363 -28.70 14.14 -17.82
CA ASP A 363 -28.98 13.71 -16.45
C ASP A 363 -27.87 14.04 -15.46
N TRP A 364 -26.70 14.50 -15.92
CA TRP A 364 -25.50 14.73 -15.12
C TRP A 364 -24.87 16.11 -15.29
N ASN A 365 -25.27 16.86 -16.32
CA ASN A 365 -24.81 18.22 -16.53
C ASN A 365 -25.04 19.06 -15.27
N ASP A 366 -24.01 19.75 -14.80
CA ASP A 366 -24.11 20.66 -13.66
C ASP A 366 -24.67 20.00 -12.38
N LYS A 367 -24.33 18.71 -12.15
CA LYS A 367 -24.74 18.01 -10.92
C LYS A 367 -23.61 17.73 -9.95
N ALA A 368 -22.38 17.65 -10.44
CA ALA A 368 -21.26 17.19 -9.64
C ALA A 368 -20.89 18.18 -8.54
N CYS A 369 -20.80 17.69 -7.30
CA CYS A 369 -20.34 18.45 -6.14
C CYS A 369 -19.07 17.86 -5.51
N SER A 370 -18.76 16.58 -5.74
CA SER A 370 -17.48 15.97 -5.37
C SER A 370 -17.02 14.93 -6.39
N VAL A 371 -15.73 14.61 -6.38
CA VAL A 371 -15.09 13.81 -7.44
C VAL A 371 -14.08 12.81 -6.86
N ARG A 372 -14.07 11.57 -7.36
CA ARG A 372 -12.97 10.62 -7.13
C ARG A 372 -12.30 10.25 -8.44
N ILE A 373 -10.97 10.26 -8.45
CA ILE A 373 -10.13 9.81 -9.56
C ILE A 373 -9.27 8.67 -9.03
N GLU A 374 -9.40 7.49 -9.63
CA GLU A 374 -8.77 6.26 -9.15
C GLU A 374 -8.24 5.41 -10.32
N PRO A 375 -7.24 4.55 -10.08
CA PRO A 375 -6.78 3.58 -11.07
C PRO A 375 -7.91 2.63 -11.50
N ASN A 376 -7.87 2.27 -12.78
CA ASN A 376 -8.81 1.39 -13.44
C ASN A 376 -8.08 0.51 -14.47
N GLY A 377 -7.23 -0.38 -13.95
CA GLY A 377 -6.53 -1.40 -14.70
C GLY A 377 -7.17 -2.78 -14.59
N LYS A 378 -6.60 -3.72 -15.33
CA LYS A 378 -6.92 -5.14 -15.30
C LYS A 378 -6.38 -5.78 -14.03
N SER A 379 -7.25 -6.27 -13.16
CA SER A 379 -6.91 -6.97 -11.91
C SER A 379 -6.76 -8.48 -12.13
N GLY A 380 -6.18 -9.20 -11.16
CA GLY A 380 -6.10 -10.68 -11.17
C GLY A 380 -4.90 -11.28 -11.89
N LEU A 381 -3.92 -10.46 -12.31
CA LEU A 381 -2.70 -10.88 -13.00
C LEU A 381 -1.44 -10.87 -12.11
N SER A 382 -1.54 -11.31 -10.85
CA SER A 382 -0.36 -11.54 -10.01
C SER A 382 0.31 -12.86 -10.38
N GLY A 383 1.65 -12.88 -10.47
CA GLY A 383 2.41 -14.04 -10.95
C GLY A 383 3.75 -13.66 -11.56
N ASN A 384 4.41 -14.61 -12.22
CA ASN A 384 5.69 -14.40 -12.91
C ASN A 384 5.46 -14.38 -14.43
N PHE A 385 5.97 -13.36 -15.10
CA PHE A 385 5.70 -13.13 -16.51
C PHE A 385 6.94 -12.63 -17.26
N LYS A 386 7.01 -12.93 -18.55
CA LYS A 386 7.77 -12.13 -19.53
C LYS A 386 6.86 -11.05 -20.08
N ILE A 387 7.42 -9.91 -20.46
CA ILE A 387 6.67 -8.76 -20.98
C ILE A 387 7.15 -8.49 -22.40
N MET A 388 6.35 -8.84 -23.41
CA MET A 388 6.73 -8.77 -24.82
C MET A 388 6.15 -7.52 -25.49
N ASN A 389 6.96 -6.74 -26.19
CA ASN A 389 6.48 -5.59 -26.94
C ASN A 389 5.75 -6.01 -28.23
N ARG A 390 4.58 -5.41 -28.50
CA ARG A 390 3.76 -5.70 -29.69
C ARG A 390 4.45 -5.29 -31.01
N ASN A 391 5.24 -4.22 -31.02
CA ASN A 391 5.89 -3.73 -32.24
C ASN A 391 7.12 -4.54 -32.64
N SER A 392 7.96 -4.94 -31.67
CA SER A 392 9.23 -5.63 -31.96
C SER A 392 9.19 -7.15 -31.76
N GLY A 393 8.24 -7.68 -30.98
CA GLY A 393 8.22 -9.10 -30.57
C GLY A 393 9.32 -9.46 -29.55
N LYS A 394 10.02 -8.45 -29.01
CA LYS A 394 11.10 -8.59 -28.02
C LYS A 394 10.58 -8.41 -26.60
N TYR A 395 11.35 -8.86 -25.62
CA TYR A 395 10.95 -8.91 -24.22
C TYR A 395 11.68 -7.87 -23.38
N LEU A 396 11.03 -7.41 -22.30
CA LEU A 396 11.69 -6.63 -21.27
C LEU A 396 12.75 -7.47 -20.54
N ASP A 397 13.93 -6.90 -20.40
CA ASP A 397 15.14 -7.53 -19.88
C ASP A 397 15.91 -6.56 -18.98
N LEU A 398 16.79 -7.10 -18.13
CA LEU A 398 17.72 -6.34 -17.30
C LEU A 398 19.06 -6.22 -18.02
N ASP A 399 19.54 -4.98 -18.19
CA ASP A 399 20.80 -4.73 -18.86
C ASP A 399 21.95 -5.54 -18.21
N ASN A 400 22.64 -6.33 -19.04
CA ASN A 400 23.71 -7.25 -18.63
C ASN A 400 23.31 -8.23 -17.50
N ASN A 401 22.03 -8.60 -17.41
CA ASN A 401 21.45 -9.49 -16.40
C ASN A 401 21.72 -9.03 -14.94
N LYS A 402 21.97 -7.73 -14.74
CA LYS A 402 22.24 -7.15 -13.42
C LYS A 402 20.95 -6.97 -12.64
N THR A 403 21.03 -7.10 -11.32
CA THR A 403 19.89 -6.87 -10.42
C THR A 403 20.11 -5.69 -9.48
N ASP A 404 21.14 -4.86 -9.72
CA ASP A 404 21.49 -3.70 -8.89
C ASP A 404 20.54 -2.51 -9.12
N ASN A 405 20.46 -1.61 -8.14
CA ASN A 405 19.78 -0.34 -8.34
C ASN A 405 20.39 0.42 -9.52
N ASN A 406 19.52 1.10 -10.27
CA ASN A 406 19.85 1.84 -11.49
C ASN A 406 20.20 0.96 -12.70
N THR A 407 19.98 -0.36 -12.62
CA THR A 407 20.07 -1.21 -13.81
C THR A 407 18.99 -0.78 -14.80
N ALA A 408 19.38 -0.46 -16.04
CA ALA A 408 18.41 -0.10 -17.07
C ALA A 408 17.54 -1.32 -17.42
N ILE A 409 16.25 -1.07 -17.61
CA ILE A 409 15.37 -2.05 -18.25
C ILE A 409 15.49 -1.80 -19.75
N VAL A 410 15.71 -2.87 -20.52
CA VAL A 410 15.93 -2.84 -21.96
C VAL A 410 14.98 -3.79 -22.68
N GLN A 411 14.93 -3.74 -24.01
CA GLN A 411 14.36 -4.83 -24.80
C GLN A 411 15.45 -5.80 -25.30
N PHE A 412 15.15 -7.09 -25.34
CA PHE A 412 16.03 -8.13 -25.88
C PHE A 412 15.26 -9.28 -26.54
N ASP A 413 15.95 -10.12 -27.31
CA ASP A 413 15.36 -11.33 -27.90
C ASP A 413 14.93 -12.34 -26.81
N ASP A 414 14.05 -13.28 -27.16
CA ASP A 414 13.58 -14.31 -26.22
C ASP A 414 14.72 -15.24 -25.78
N GLU A 415 15.10 -15.17 -24.50
CA GLU A 415 16.12 -16.04 -23.90
C GLU A 415 15.52 -17.30 -23.26
N GLY A 416 14.24 -17.59 -23.52
CA GLY A 416 13.52 -18.71 -22.96
C GLY A 416 13.28 -18.54 -21.44
N VAL A 417 13.71 -19.52 -20.66
CA VAL A 417 13.53 -19.56 -19.20
C VAL A 417 14.72 -18.87 -18.53
N ASP A 418 14.73 -17.54 -18.58
CA ASP A 418 15.74 -16.70 -17.94
C ASP A 418 15.14 -15.82 -16.83
N ALA A 419 15.87 -15.68 -15.72
CA ALA A 419 15.46 -14.88 -14.57
C ALA A 419 15.53 -13.37 -14.84
N SER A 420 16.39 -12.88 -15.73
CA SER A 420 16.51 -11.46 -16.13
C SER A 420 15.29 -10.97 -16.91
N GLN A 421 14.69 -11.85 -17.72
CA GLN A 421 13.45 -11.58 -18.48
C GLN A 421 12.17 -11.96 -17.73
N THR A 422 12.29 -12.36 -16.45
CA THR A 422 11.14 -12.74 -15.63
C THR A 422 10.80 -11.64 -14.62
N TRP A 423 9.54 -11.23 -14.65
CA TRP A 423 8.99 -10.15 -13.84
C TRP A 423 7.88 -10.67 -12.93
N THR A 424 8.03 -10.47 -11.63
CA THR A 424 7.02 -10.80 -10.62
C THR A 424 6.04 -9.64 -10.48
N PHE A 425 4.80 -9.84 -10.93
CA PHE A 425 3.68 -8.92 -10.75
C PHE A 425 3.02 -9.19 -9.40
N THR A 426 2.89 -8.14 -8.58
CA THR A 426 2.11 -8.18 -7.34
C THR A 426 1.08 -7.06 -7.36
N GLU A 427 -0.21 -7.41 -7.31
CA GLU A 427 -1.27 -6.40 -7.26
C GLU A 427 -1.26 -5.68 -5.90
N VAL A 428 -0.90 -4.39 -5.92
CA VAL A 428 -0.74 -3.57 -4.71
C VAL A 428 -2.02 -2.80 -4.34
N MET A 429 -2.98 -2.71 -5.26
CA MET A 429 -4.32 -2.18 -5.02
C MET A 429 -5.36 -3.16 -5.55
N LYS A 430 -5.87 -4.01 -4.65
CA LYS A 430 -6.81 -5.09 -4.99
C LYS A 430 -8.01 -4.60 -5.79
N GLY A 431 -8.25 -5.20 -6.96
CA GLY A 431 -9.38 -4.90 -7.82
C GLY A 431 -9.20 -3.64 -8.68
N LYS A 432 -8.00 -3.04 -8.67
CA LYS A 432 -7.68 -1.81 -9.43
C LYS A 432 -6.67 -2.05 -10.53
N GLY A 433 -6.05 -3.24 -10.60
CA GLY A 433 -5.06 -3.56 -11.62
C GLY A 433 -3.80 -2.73 -11.51
N VAL A 434 -3.40 -2.37 -10.29
CA VAL A 434 -2.16 -1.64 -9.99
C VAL A 434 -1.14 -2.64 -9.48
N TYR A 435 0.01 -2.71 -10.15
CA TYR A 435 1.04 -3.69 -9.89
C TYR A 435 2.36 -3.03 -9.48
N SER A 436 3.04 -3.63 -8.51
CA SER A 436 4.51 -3.60 -8.51
C SER A 436 5.00 -4.69 -9.46
N ILE A 437 5.97 -4.37 -10.30
CA ILE A 437 6.55 -5.28 -11.29
C ILE A 437 8.03 -5.44 -10.94
N CYS A 438 8.37 -6.49 -10.20
CA CYS A 438 9.71 -6.70 -9.67
C CYS A 438 10.53 -7.69 -10.49
N SER A 439 11.86 -7.54 -10.48
CA SER A 439 12.75 -8.57 -11.03
C SER A 439 12.54 -9.89 -10.28
N TYR A 440 12.47 -11.00 -11.00
CA TYR A 440 12.40 -12.32 -10.37
C TYR A 440 13.69 -12.65 -9.59
N GLY A 441 14.86 -12.28 -10.14
CA GLY A 441 16.17 -12.47 -9.50
C GLY A 441 16.37 -11.64 -8.23
N ASN A 442 15.63 -10.54 -8.06
CA ASN A 442 15.56 -9.79 -6.81
C ASN A 442 14.19 -9.11 -6.63
N LYS A 443 13.27 -9.81 -5.95
CA LYS A 443 11.87 -9.37 -5.78
C LYS A 443 11.70 -8.10 -4.94
N ASN A 444 12.76 -7.63 -4.28
CA ASN A 444 12.76 -6.36 -3.55
C ASN A 444 13.03 -5.15 -4.45
N ARG A 445 13.33 -5.38 -5.74
CA ARG A 445 13.59 -4.32 -6.71
C ARG A 445 12.59 -4.36 -7.85
N GLY A 446 11.95 -3.21 -8.07
CA GLY A 446 10.83 -2.99 -8.98
C GLY A 446 11.22 -2.15 -10.19
N MET A 447 10.38 -2.24 -11.23
CA MET A 447 10.28 -1.24 -12.27
C MET A 447 10.05 0.14 -11.63
N ASP A 448 10.85 1.12 -12.02
CA ASP A 448 10.95 2.44 -11.39
C ASP A 448 11.14 3.52 -12.47
N VAL A 449 10.36 4.59 -12.41
CA VAL A 449 10.60 5.78 -13.24
C VAL A 449 11.62 6.68 -12.54
N VAL A 450 12.78 6.88 -13.21
CA VAL A 450 13.92 7.65 -12.69
C VAL A 450 13.49 9.03 -12.17
N ASP A 451 14.01 9.38 -10.98
CA ASP A 451 13.82 10.67 -10.31
C ASP A 451 12.36 11.10 -10.13
N PHE A 452 11.43 10.13 -10.16
CA PHE A 452 9.99 10.36 -10.07
C PHE A 452 9.45 11.22 -11.23
N SER A 453 10.22 11.30 -12.32
CA SER A 453 9.96 12.21 -13.43
C SER A 453 8.60 11.96 -14.07
N LYS A 454 7.99 13.04 -14.54
CA LYS A 454 6.73 13.04 -15.28
C LYS A 454 6.92 13.48 -16.73
N ASP A 455 8.17 13.66 -17.15
CA ASP A 455 8.53 14.14 -18.48
C ASP A 455 8.61 12.98 -19.48
N ASN A 456 8.32 13.29 -20.74
CA ASN A 456 8.52 12.35 -21.84
C ASN A 456 10.01 11.98 -21.95
N GLY A 457 10.28 10.69 -22.11
CA GLY A 457 11.65 10.17 -22.24
C GLY A 457 12.36 9.88 -20.93
N ALA A 458 11.69 10.04 -19.78
CA ALA A 458 12.23 9.55 -18.51
C ALA A 458 12.43 8.03 -18.57
N GLN A 459 13.61 7.59 -18.17
CA GLN A 459 14.01 6.19 -18.19
C GLN A 459 13.22 5.36 -17.16
N VAL A 460 12.95 4.12 -17.53
CA VAL A 460 12.49 3.08 -16.62
C VAL A 460 13.68 2.19 -16.26
N GLN A 461 13.88 1.98 -14.96
CA GLN A 461 15.02 1.25 -14.41
C GLN A 461 14.55 0.24 -13.34
N LEU A 462 15.50 -0.55 -12.85
CA LEU A 462 15.34 -1.37 -11.65
C LEU A 462 15.81 -0.57 -10.43
N TYR A 463 14.98 -0.49 -9.39
CA TYR A 463 15.33 0.16 -8.12
C TYR A 463 14.62 -0.51 -6.94
N ASP A 464 15.14 -0.34 -5.72
CA ASP A 464 14.50 -0.84 -4.49
C ASP A 464 13.05 -0.38 -4.40
N TYR A 465 12.13 -1.32 -4.23
CA TYR A 465 10.70 -1.05 -4.19
C TYR A 465 10.31 -0.50 -2.81
N LEU A 466 9.90 0.76 -2.78
CA LEU A 466 9.48 1.51 -1.58
C LEU A 466 7.97 1.77 -1.56
N GLY A 467 7.23 1.35 -2.58
CA GLY A 467 5.78 1.51 -2.65
C GLY A 467 5.29 2.88 -3.12
N ASN A 468 6.16 3.67 -3.75
CA ASN A 468 5.81 4.99 -4.27
C ASN A 468 5.10 4.90 -5.63
N ASN A 469 4.33 5.93 -6.00
CA ASN A 469 3.53 5.94 -7.24
C ASN A 469 4.36 5.79 -8.54
N HIS A 470 5.63 6.17 -8.56
CA HIS A 470 6.51 6.01 -9.74
C HIS A 470 7.06 4.58 -9.89
N GLN A 471 6.76 3.70 -8.94
CA GLN A 471 7.10 2.27 -8.94
C GLN A 471 5.85 1.39 -9.09
N GLN A 472 4.71 2.00 -9.40
CA GLN A 472 3.42 1.35 -9.48
C GLN A 472 2.81 1.61 -10.86
N PHE A 473 2.42 0.52 -11.52
CA PHE A 473 1.96 0.57 -12.89
C PHE A 473 0.54 0.01 -12.98
N ILE A 474 -0.33 0.76 -13.63
CA ILE A 474 -1.68 0.34 -13.93
C ILE A 474 -1.64 -0.45 -15.23
N LEU A 475 -2.11 -1.69 -15.19
CA LEU A 475 -2.16 -2.55 -16.37
C LEU A 475 -3.44 -2.26 -17.16
N TYR A 476 -3.39 -1.41 -18.16
CA TYR A 476 -4.56 -1.01 -18.95
C TYR A 476 -4.76 -1.96 -20.15
N ASP A 477 -5.90 -2.65 -20.19
CA ASP A 477 -6.25 -3.62 -21.23
C ASP A 477 -6.59 -2.91 -22.56
N CYS A 478 -5.82 -3.22 -23.61
CA CYS A 478 -6.00 -2.68 -24.95
C CYS A 478 -6.81 -3.62 -25.86
N GLY A 479 -7.21 -4.79 -25.36
CA GLY A 479 -7.78 -5.88 -26.15
C GLY A 479 -6.71 -6.78 -26.78
N GLU A 480 -7.14 -7.90 -27.34
CA GLU A 480 -6.29 -8.86 -28.07
C GLU A 480 -5.10 -9.42 -27.26
N GLY A 481 -5.16 -9.38 -25.93
CA GLY A 481 -4.09 -9.84 -25.04
C GLY A 481 -2.93 -8.85 -24.86
N TYR A 482 -3.11 -7.59 -25.28
CA TYR A 482 -2.11 -6.54 -25.12
C TYR A 482 -2.53 -5.51 -24.08
N TYR A 483 -1.54 -5.00 -23.36
CA TYR A 483 -1.71 -4.05 -22.26
C TYR A 483 -0.78 -2.85 -22.40
N GLN A 484 -1.19 -1.72 -21.86
CA GLN A 484 -0.30 -0.60 -21.55
C GLN A 484 0.08 -0.67 -20.07
N LEU A 485 1.35 -0.41 -19.76
CA LEU A 485 1.82 -0.20 -18.39
C LEU A 485 1.81 1.31 -18.10
N VAL A 486 0.78 1.79 -17.41
CA VAL A 486 0.58 3.22 -17.12
C VAL A 486 1.23 3.56 -15.79
N ALA A 487 2.25 4.42 -15.79
CA ALA A 487 2.93 4.87 -14.58
C ALA A 487 1.99 5.73 -13.72
N ARG A 488 1.72 5.30 -12.47
CA ARG A 488 0.71 5.92 -11.61
C ARG A 488 1.07 7.36 -11.20
N ASN A 489 2.36 7.72 -11.17
CA ASN A 489 2.82 9.08 -10.84
C ASN A 489 2.53 10.13 -11.92
N SER A 490 2.25 9.73 -13.16
CA SER A 490 2.20 10.66 -14.30
C SER A 490 1.07 10.39 -15.30
N GLY A 491 0.52 9.18 -15.34
CA GLY A 491 -0.42 8.75 -16.38
C GLY A 491 0.24 8.47 -17.73
N LYS A 492 1.58 8.57 -17.83
CA LYS A 492 2.35 8.18 -19.01
C LYS A 492 2.53 6.67 -19.07
N VAL A 493 2.87 6.16 -20.25
CA VAL A 493 2.97 4.72 -20.50
C VAL A 493 4.39 4.31 -20.84
N VAL A 494 4.76 3.10 -20.41
CA VAL A 494 6.02 2.44 -20.76
C VAL A 494 6.05 2.17 -22.26
N GLU A 495 7.11 2.64 -22.93
CA GLU A 495 7.26 2.63 -24.39
C GLU A 495 8.67 2.21 -24.81
N ILE A 496 8.76 1.54 -25.97
CA ILE A 496 10.00 1.42 -26.75
C ILE A 496 10.27 2.71 -27.54
N PRO A 497 11.33 3.48 -27.21
CA PRO A 497 11.62 4.74 -27.88
C PRO A 497 11.86 4.56 -29.38
N GLN A 498 11.41 5.53 -30.16
CA GLN A 498 11.67 5.63 -31.61
C GLN A 498 11.26 4.38 -32.41
N SER A 499 10.34 3.56 -31.89
CA SER A 499 9.94 2.28 -32.51
C SER A 499 11.09 1.30 -32.76
N SER A 500 12.16 1.39 -31.97
CA SER A 500 13.34 0.53 -32.08
C SER A 500 12.97 -0.96 -32.07
N LYS A 501 13.65 -1.75 -32.91
CA LYS A 501 13.58 -3.23 -32.93
C LYS A 501 14.91 -3.89 -32.57
N GLY A 502 15.90 -3.09 -32.16
CA GLY A 502 17.23 -3.58 -31.77
C GLY A 502 17.27 -4.01 -30.30
N ASN A 503 18.19 -4.92 -30.00
CA ASN A 503 18.49 -5.32 -28.62
C ASN A 503 19.19 -4.20 -27.85
N GLY A 504 18.91 -4.10 -26.55
CA GLY A 504 19.55 -3.15 -25.64
C GLY A 504 18.95 -1.74 -25.65
N GLU A 505 17.86 -1.48 -26.38
CA GLU A 505 17.16 -0.19 -26.30
C GLU A 505 16.56 0.00 -24.91
N TRP A 506 16.85 1.14 -24.29
CA TRP A 506 16.36 1.47 -22.95
C TRP A 506 14.89 1.85 -22.97
N ILE A 507 14.15 1.32 -22.01
CA ILE A 507 12.72 1.58 -21.85
C ILE A 507 12.49 2.94 -21.20
N LYS A 508 11.47 3.67 -21.66
CA LYS A 508 11.12 5.02 -21.18
C LYS A 508 9.62 5.18 -21.02
N ILE A 509 9.19 6.25 -20.35
CA ILE A 509 7.78 6.66 -20.31
C ILE A 509 7.49 7.79 -21.29
N PHE A 510 6.32 7.73 -21.94
CA PHE A 510 5.83 8.76 -22.85
C PHE A 510 4.32 8.97 -22.72
N ASP A 511 3.83 10.11 -23.22
CA ASP A 511 2.39 10.36 -23.34
C ASP A 511 1.70 9.26 -24.15
N ASN A 512 0.51 8.85 -23.69
CA ASN A 512 -0.22 7.74 -24.28
C ASN A 512 -0.78 8.11 -25.66
N ASN A 513 -0.21 7.54 -26.71
CA ASN A 513 -0.64 7.70 -28.11
C ASN A 513 -1.25 6.40 -28.68
N GLY A 514 -1.22 5.29 -27.92
CA GLY A 514 -1.84 4.02 -28.28
C GLY A 514 -1.09 3.21 -29.34
N THR A 515 0.11 3.64 -29.74
CA THR A 515 0.93 2.91 -30.73
C THR A 515 1.36 1.53 -30.22
N HIS A 516 1.72 0.62 -31.13
CA HIS A 516 2.18 -0.72 -30.77
C HIS A 516 3.49 -0.73 -29.96
N THR A 517 4.27 0.36 -29.95
CA THR A 517 5.47 0.49 -29.12
C THR A 517 5.14 0.66 -27.64
N GLN A 518 3.91 1.08 -27.31
CA GLN A 518 3.39 1.23 -25.95
C GLN A 518 2.59 0.01 -25.47
N GLN A 519 2.46 -1.03 -26.29
CA GLN A 519 1.60 -2.18 -26.03
C GLN A 519 2.43 -3.43 -25.77
N TRP A 520 2.06 -4.18 -24.73
CA TRP A 520 2.83 -5.27 -24.18
C TRP A 520 1.95 -6.49 -23.96
N ALA A 521 2.36 -7.65 -24.47
CA ALA A 521 1.78 -8.92 -24.07
C ALA A 521 2.44 -9.39 -22.77
N VAL A 522 1.63 -9.83 -21.82
CA VAL A 522 2.08 -10.40 -20.55
C VAL A 522 2.02 -11.92 -20.69
N VAL A 523 3.18 -12.56 -20.79
CA VAL A 523 3.32 -13.99 -21.08
C VAL A 523 3.75 -14.71 -19.82
N GLU A 524 2.97 -15.67 -19.31
CA GLU A 524 3.36 -16.38 -18.08
C GLU A 524 4.71 -17.08 -18.24
N ASN A 525 5.63 -16.82 -17.30
CA ASN A 525 6.93 -17.47 -17.26
C ASN A 525 7.04 -18.40 -16.05
N ARG A 526 7.19 -19.69 -16.33
CA ARG A 526 7.18 -20.77 -15.33
C ARG A 526 8.59 -21.16 -14.95
N TYR A 527 9.40 -20.18 -14.56
CA TYR A 527 10.82 -20.40 -14.28
C TYR A 527 11.05 -21.55 -13.29
N ASP A 528 10.33 -21.54 -12.17
CA ASP A 528 10.48 -22.48 -11.05
C ASP A 528 9.33 -23.49 -10.88
N GLU A 529 8.41 -23.58 -11.84
CA GLU A 529 7.18 -24.35 -11.66
C GLU A 529 7.10 -25.60 -12.56
N ALA A 530 6.51 -26.67 -12.00
CA ALA A 530 6.20 -27.90 -12.70
C ALA A 530 4.96 -27.76 -13.59
N SER A 531 4.88 -28.59 -14.64
CA SER A 531 3.63 -28.79 -15.38
C SER A 531 2.70 -29.68 -14.55
N ALA A 532 1.62 -29.12 -14.02
CA ALA A 532 0.73 -29.78 -13.06
C ALA A 532 -0.52 -30.38 -13.72
N VAL A 533 -1.06 -29.73 -14.74
CA VAL A 533 -2.20 -30.22 -15.52
C VAL A 533 -2.06 -29.83 -16.99
N THR A 534 -2.55 -30.65 -17.91
CA THR A 534 -2.82 -30.24 -19.30
C THR A 534 -4.30 -30.38 -19.60
N LEU A 535 -4.95 -29.27 -19.94
CA LEU A 535 -6.34 -29.19 -20.35
C LEU A 535 -6.44 -29.34 -21.87
N TYR A 536 -7.54 -29.93 -22.32
CA TYR A 536 -7.80 -30.20 -23.73
C TYR A 536 -9.22 -29.75 -24.08
N THR A 537 -9.36 -29.07 -25.22
CA THR A 537 -10.68 -28.57 -25.67
C THR A 537 -11.62 -29.68 -26.10
N ASP A 538 -11.07 -30.84 -26.49
CA ASP A 538 -11.88 -31.95 -26.98
C ASP A 538 -11.73 -33.18 -26.07
N LYS A 539 -12.73 -34.07 -26.13
CA LYS A 539 -12.69 -35.38 -25.47
C LYS A 539 -11.51 -36.23 -26.00
N GLY A 540 -10.94 -37.05 -25.14
CA GLY A 540 -9.87 -37.99 -25.49
C GLY A 540 -8.49 -37.36 -25.63
N TYR A 541 -8.21 -36.26 -24.93
CA TYR A 541 -6.94 -35.52 -24.98
C TYR A 541 -6.60 -34.97 -26.37
N LYS A 542 -7.61 -34.44 -27.07
CA LYS A 542 -7.52 -33.90 -28.43
C LYS A 542 -7.80 -32.40 -28.44
N GLY A 543 -7.70 -31.80 -29.63
CA GLY A 543 -7.91 -30.36 -29.80
C GLY A 543 -6.75 -29.56 -29.25
N LYS A 544 -7.03 -28.33 -28.83
CA LYS A 544 -6.02 -27.44 -28.27
C LYS A 544 -5.61 -27.94 -26.88
N ALA A 545 -4.31 -28.10 -26.66
CA ALA A 545 -3.74 -28.48 -25.37
C ALA A 545 -3.16 -27.26 -24.65
N VAL A 546 -3.52 -27.07 -23.38
CA VAL A 546 -2.95 -26.02 -22.53
C VAL A 546 -2.47 -26.64 -21.23
N THR A 547 -1.15 -26.65 -21.06
CA THR A 547 -0.51 -27.07 -19.82
C THR A 547 -0.51 -25.91 -18.84
N LEU A 548 -0.82 -26.14 -17.56
CA LEU A 548 -0.84 -25.17 -16.46
C LEU A 548 -0.01 -25.68 -15.29
N SER A 549 0.57 -24.75 -14.54
CA SER A 549 1.30 -25.00 -13.30
C SER A 549 0.38 -24.83 -12.09
N GLU A 550 0.91 -25.05 -10.89
CA GLU A 550 0.17 -24.79 -9.65
C GLU A 550 -0.25 -23.32 -9.56
N GLY A 551 -1.49 -23.04 -9.15
CA GLY A 551 -2.00 -21.68 -9.07
C GLY A 551 -3.51 -21.55 -9.22
N GLU A 552 -3.98 -20.31 -9.14
CA GLU A 552 -5.36 -19.91 -9.32
C GLU A 552 -5.54 -19.23 -10.68
N TYR A 553 -6.48 -19.74 -11.48
CA TYR A 553 -6.75 -19.30 -12.85
C TYR A 553 -8.22 -18.93 -13.00
N ASN A 554 -8.51 -17.63 -12.89
CA ASN A 554 -9.81 -17.08 -13.28
C ASN A 554 -9.86 -16.87 -14.80
N LEU A 555 -11.02 -16.50 -15.34
CA LEU A 555 -11.24 -16.34 -16.77
C LEU A 555 -10.25 -15.37 -17.42
N SER A 556 -9.91 -14.29 -16.71
CA SER A 556 -8.89 -13.34 -17.15
C SER A 556 -7.53 -13.98 -17.34
N ARG A 557 -7.03 -14.70 -16.33
CA ARG A 557 -5.71 -15.34 -16.38
C ARG A 557 -5.69 -16.49 -17.39
N MET A 558 -6.77 -17.26 -17.48
CA MET A 558 -6.95 -18.28 -18.52
C MET A 558 -6.86 -17.70 -19.95
N GLY A 559 -7.36 -16.48 -20.14
CA GLY A 559 -7.25 -15.75 -21.40
C GLY A 559 -5.81 -15.55 -21.89
N LEU A 560 -4.82 -15.46 -20.98
CA LEU A 560 -3.40 -15.39 -21.35
C LEU A 560 -2.90 -16.66 -22.05
N TYR A 561 -3.53 -17.80 -21.75
CA TYR A 561 -3.30 -19.08 -22.40
C TYR A 561 -4.20 -19.31 -23.62
N ASN A 562 -5.01 -18.30 -23.97
CA ASN A 562 -6.03 -18.38 -24.99
C ASN A 562 -7.02 -19.54 -24.70
N LEU A 563 -7.23 -19.87 -23.42
CA LEU A 563 -8.33 -20.75 -22.99
C LEU A 563 -9.59 -19.91 -22.89
N LYS A 564 -10.63 -20.29 -23.62
CA LYS A 564 -11.91 -19.57 -23.59
C LYS A 564 -12.76 -20.06 -22.43
N ASP A 565 -13.78 -19.26 -22.12
CA ASP A 565 -14.84 -19.67 -21.22
C ASP A 565 -15.52 -20.93 -21.77
N ASN A 566 -15.83 -21.89 -20.90
CA ASN A 566 -16.58 -23.09 -21.27
C ASN A 566 -15.91 -23.93 -22.38
N ASP A 567 -14.57 -24.04 -22.39
CA ASP A 567 -13.83 -24.61 -23.53
C ASP A 567 -13.14 -25.94 -23.21
N MET A 568 -13.33 -26.54 -22.03
CA MET A 568 -12.58 -27.73 -21.58
C MET A 568 -13.44 -29.00 -21.55
N SER A 569 -12.93 -30.05 -22.19
CA SER A 569 -13.59 -31.37 -22.32
C SER A 569 -12.80 -32.55 -21.74
N SER A 570 -11.47 -32.45 -21.63
CA SER A 570 -10.62 -33.48 -21.00
C SER A 570 -9.34 -32.92 -20.38
N LEU A 571 -8.70 -33.68 -19.49
CA LEU A 571 -7.48 -33.23 -18.80
C LEU A 571 -6.51 -34.36 -18.42
N LYS A 572 -5.21 -34.06 -18.49
CA LYS A 572 -4.14 -34.88 -17.90
C LYS A 572 -3.62 -34.22 -16.63
N VAL A 573 -3.68 -34.93 -15.50
CA VAL A 573 -3.17 -34.43 -14.21
C VAL A 573 -1.85 -35.12 -13.90
N THR A 574 -0.81 -34.34 -13.63
CA THR A 574 0.49 -34.83 -13.18
C THR A 574 0.34 -35.41 -11.76
N PRO A 575 0.81 -36.63 -11.48
CA PRO A 575 0.75 -37.20 -10.14
C PRO A 575 1.32 -36.26 -9.08
N GLY A 576 0.64 -36.15 -7.94
CA GLY A 576 0.99 -35.20 -6.88
C GLY A 576 0.30 -33.85 -7.01
N PHE A 577 -0.56 -33.63 -8.01
CA PHE A 577 -1.38 -32.43 -8.12
C PHE A 577 -2.88 -32.77 -8.10
N LYS A 578 -3.67 -31.77 -7.73
CA LYS A 578 -5.13 -31.79 -7.79
C LYS A 578 -5.60 -30.54 -8.50
N VAL A 579 -6.56 -30.73 -9.41
CA VAL A 579 -7.21 -29.65 -10.15
C VAL A 579 -8.64 -29.55 -9.68
N THR A 580 -9.10 -28.37 -9.32
CA THR A 580 -10.51 -28.10 -9.02
C THR A 580 -11.03 -27.10 -10.05
N ILE A 581 -12.01 -27.51 -10.84
CA ILE A 581 -12.69 -26.65 -11.82
C ILE A 581 -13.98 -26.10 -11.24
N TYR A 582 -14.39 -24.93 -11.71
CA TYR A 582 -15.56 -24.19 -11.24
C TYR A 582 -16.44 -23.77 -12.41
N GLU A 583 -17.76 -23.84 -12.20
CA GLU A 583 -18.77 -23.48 -13.22
C GLU A 583 -18.80 -21.97 -13.47
N ASP A 584 -18.53 -21.14 -12.46
CA ASP A 584 -18.50 -19.69 -12.56
C ASP A 584 -17.08 -19.12 -12.41
N ASP A 585 -16.88 -17.89 -12.90
CA ASP A 585 -15.60 -17.19 -12.78
C ASP A 585 -15.25 -16.85 -11.31
N ASN A 586 -13.97 -16.62 -11.03
CA ASN A 586 -13.42 -16.30 -9.73
C ASN A 586 -13.74 -17.36 -8.65
N PHE A 587 -13.72 -18.63 -9.06
CA PHE A 587 -13.86 -19.81 -8.19
C PHE A 587 -15.21 -19.92 -7.47
N ASN A 588 -16.27 -19.46 -8.14
CA ASN A 588 -17.65 -19.51 -7.63
C ASN A 588 -18.45 -20.65 -8.30
N GLY A 589 -19.70 -20.83 -7.87
CA GLY A 589 -20.60 -21.82 -8.45
C GLY A 589 -20.28 -23.25 -8.03
N LYS A 590 -20.78 -24.22 -8.80
CA LYS A 590 -20.46 -25.65 -8.59
C LYS A 590 -18.97 -25.87 -8.87
N SER A 591 -18.41 -26.91 -8.26
CA SER A 591 -17.01 -27.29 -8.47
C SER A 591 -16.81 -28.80 -8.54
N LYS A 592 -15.77 -29.25 -9.25
CA LYS A 592 -15.35 -30.66 -9.33
C LYS A 592 -13.83 -30.78 -9.29
N SER A 593 -13.32 -31.76 -8.54
CA SER A 593 -11.87 -31.99 -8.39
C SER A 593 -11.40 -33.26 -9.10
N TYR A 594 -10.17 -33.21 -9.61
CA TYR A 594 -9.48 -34.30 -10.30
C TYR A 594 -8.07 -34.46 -9.74
N THR A 595 -7.72 -35.68 -9.35
CA THR A 595 -6.38 -36.09 -8.89
C THR A 595 -5.71 -37.06 -9.87
N ALA A 596 -6.38 -37.38 -10.96
CA ALA A 596 -5.95 -38.27 -12.02
C ALA A 596 -6.41 -37.72 -13.38
N SER A 597 -5.83 -38.25 -14.45
CA SER A 597 -6.18 -37.86 -15.82
C SER A 597 -7.56 -38.41 -16.21
N GLU A 598 -8.38 -37.59 -16.85
CA GLU A 598 -9.73 -37.96 -17.30
C GLU A 598 -9.87 -37.68 -18.79
N SER A 599 -10.16 -38.74 -19.55
CA SER A 599 -10.32 -38.63 -21.02
C SER A 599 -11.62 -37.93 -21.41
N PHE A 600 -12.57 -37.81 -20.48
CA PHE A 600 -13.78 -37.02 -20.64
C PHE A 600 -14.30 -36.61 -19.26
N VAL A 601 -14.55 -35.32 -19.04
CA VAL A 601 -14.99 -34.79 -17.74
C VAL A 601 -16.44 -35.12 -17.36
N GLY A 602 -17.20 -35.70 -18.31
CA GLY A 602 -18.60 -36.08 -18.17
C GLY A 602 -19.54 -35.02 -18.74
N GLU A 603 -20.76 -35.43 -19.10
CA GLU A 603 -21.75 -34.56 -19.75
C GLU A 603 -22.13 -33.34 -18.90
N GLU A 604 -22.11 -33.46 -17.57
CA GLU A 604 -22.41 -32.36 -16.66
C GLU A 604 -21.33 -31.25 -16.66
N TRP A 605 -20.10 -31.58 -17.04
CA TRP A 605 -18.94 -30.68 -16.92
C TRP A 605 -18.26 -30.34 -18.25
N ASN A 606 -18.70 -30.98 -19.33
CA ASN A 606 -18.21 -30.70 -20.67
C ASN A 606 -18.50 -29.25 -21.03
N ASP A 607 -17.47 -28.47 -21.33
CA ASP A 607 -17.63 -27.09 -21.78
C ASP A 607 -18.38 -26.24 -20.72
N LYS A 608 -18.01 -26.41 -19.45
CA LYS A 608 -18.60 -25.72 -18.29
C LYS A 608 -17.60 -25.00 -17.38
N MET A 609 -16.31 -25.10 -17.67
CA MET A 609 -15.28 -24.55 -16.81
C MET A 609 -15.04 -23.06 -17.11
N SER A 610 -15.24 -22.22 -16.11
CA SER A 610 -15.02 -20.77 -16.17
C SER A 610 -13.82 -20.32 -15.33
N SER A 611 -13.42 -21.13 -14.33
CA SER A 611 -12.19 -20.92 -13.56
C SER A 611 -11.67 -22.23 -12.95
N LEU A 612 -10.38 -22.27 -12.58
CA LEU A 612 -9.77 -23.44 -11.93
C LEU A 612 -8.69 -23.11 -10.90
N LYS A 613 -8.52 -24.02 -9.92
CA LYS A 613 -7.39 -24.04 -8.98
C LYS A 613 -6.57 -25.30 -9.20
N VAL A 614 -5.25 -25.14 -9.24
CA VAL A 614 -4.28 -26.24 -9.34
C VAL A 614 -3.42 -26.19 -8.09
N GLU A 615 -3.39 -27.28 -7.33
CA GLU A 615 -2.75 -27.35 -6.01
C GLU A 615 -1.90 -28.61 -5.90
N ALA A 616 -0.81 -28.55 -5.12
CA ALA A 616 -0.14 -29.77 -4.67
C ALA A 616 -1.10 -30.67 -3.88
N TYR A 617 -0.97 -31.99 -4.08
CA TYR A 617 -1.82 -33.01 -3.50
C TYR A 617 -1.00 -34.26 -3.17
N GLY A 618 -0.29 -34.20 -2.05
CA GLY A 618 0.45 -35.33 -1.50
C GLY A 618 -0.18 -35.93 -0.24
N LYS A 619 0.48 -36.96 0.28
CA LYS A 619 0.19 -37.59 1.56
C LYS A 619 0.79 -36.74 2.70
N SER A 620 -0.06 -36.17 3.53
CA SER A 620 0.32 -35.41 4.74
C SER A 620 0.67 -36.30 5.95
N ARG A 621 1.17 -35.68 7.03
CA ARG A 621 1.42 -36.31 8.34
C ARG A 621 2.49 -37.41 8.30
N LEU A 622 3.54 -37.13 7.54
CA LEU A 622 4.74 -37.97 7.39
C LEU A 622 6.02 -37.27 7.85
N SER A 623 5.90 -36.21 8.67
CA SER A 623 7.08 -35.55 9.23
C SER A 623 7.75 -36.46 10.26
N GLY A 624 9.07 -36.57 10.19
CA GLY A 624 9.85 -37.47 11.04
C GLY A 624 11.23 -37.78 10.45
N ASP A 625 12.01 -38.55 11.19
CA ASP A 625 13.32 -39.04 10.76
C ASP A 625 13.18 -40.48 10.23
N TYR A 626 13.61 -40.71 8.99
CA TYR A 626 13.43 -41.99 8.29
C TYR A 626 14.69 -42.39 7.52
N LYS A 627 14.87 -43.71 7.37
CA LYS A 627 15.63 -44.26 6.25
C LYS A 627 14.68 -44.45 5.07
N LEU A 628 15.10 -44.08 3.87
CA LEU A 628 14.28 -44.16 2.67
C LEU A 628 14.72 -45.36 1.83
N GLN A 629 13.96 -46.46 1.88
CA GLN A 629 14.31 -47.72 1.21
C GLN A 629 13.69 -47.81 -0.18
N ASN A 630 14.48 -48.08 -1.21
CA ASN A 630 13.97 -48.26 -2.57
C ASN A 630 13.26 -49.62 -2.75
N ARG A 631 12.10 -49.63 -3.43
CA ARG A 631 11.29 -50.86 -3.65
C ARG A 631 11.96 -51.88 -4.56
N ASN A 632 12.79 -51.44 -5.52
CA ASN A 632 13.45 -52.33 -6.48
C ASN A 632 14.70 -53.02 -5.91
N SER A 633 15.57 -52.26 -5.23
CA SER A 633 16.86 -52.75 -4.74
C SER A 633 16.84 -53.20 -3.28
N GLY A 634 15.92 -52.67 -2.46
CA GLY A 634 15.93 -52.85 -1.01
C GLY A 634 17.01 -52.02 -0.28
N LYS A 635 17.76 -51.19 -1.02
CA LYS A 635 18.82 -50.30 -0.52
C LYS A 635 18.24 -48.96 -0.05
N PHE A 636 19.05 -48.18 0.67
CA PHE A 636 18.65 -46.94 1.33
C PHE A 636 19.30 -45.72 0.68
N LEU A 637 18.58 -44.60 0.71
CA LEU A 637 19.06 -43.31 0.25
C LEU A 637 20.14 -42.77 1.22
N ASP A 638 21.29 -42.38 0.67
CA ASP A 638 22.53 -42.09 1.39
C ASP A 638 23.28 -40.88 0.81
N LEU A 639 24.24 -40.34 1.55
CA LEU A 639 25.19 -39.33 1.08
C LEU A 639 26.46 -39.99 0.58
N ASP A 640 26.87 -39.68 -0.66
CA ASP A 640 28.07 -40.27 -1.25
C ASP A 640 29.31 -40.03 -0.36
N ASN A 641 30.05 -41.11 -0.08
CA ASN A 641 31.23 -41.11 0.80
C ASN A 641 31.00 -40.47 2.19
N ASN A 642 29.75 -40.49 2.69
CA ASN A 642 29.36 -39.81 3.93
C ASN A 642 29.71 -38.31 3.97
N ASN A 643 29.84 -37.67 2.81
CA ASN A 643 30.15 -36.25 2.71
C ASN A 643 28.91 -35.39 3.02
N THR A 644 29.13 -34.22 3.62
CA THR A 644 28.08 -33.25 3.96
C THR A 644 28.28 -31.90 3.28
N ASP A 645 29.27 -31.78 2.40
CA ASP A 645 29.48 -30.56 1.61
C ASP A 645 28.34 -30.35 0.62
N ASN A 646 28.07 -29.09 0.28
CA ASN A 646 27.16 -28.76 -0.81
C ASN A 646 27.62 -29.41 -2.12
N LYS A 647 26.66 -29.87 -2.92
CA LYS A 647 26.84 -30.64 -4.16
C LYS A 647 27.24 -32.10 -3.97
N THR A 648 27.28 -32.61 -2.74
CA THR A 648 27.42 -34.05 -2.49
C THR A 648 26.28 -34.80 -3.18
N ALA A 649 26.59 -35.82 -3.98
CA ALA A 649 25.57 -36.64 -4.62
C ALA A 649 24.80 -37.45 -3.58
N ILE A 650 23.49 -37.58 -3.81
CA ILE A 650 22.66 -38.51 -3.06
C ILE A 650 22.66 -39.83 -3.83
N VAL A 651 22.91 -40.94 -3.14
CA VAL A 651 23.08 -42.27 -3.74
C VAL A 651 22.18 -43.31 -3.07
N GLN A 652 22.14 -44.53 -3.61
CA GLN A 652 21.68 -45.71 -2.84
C GLN A 652 22.85 -46.49 -2.26
N TYR A 653 22.66 -47.06 -1.06
CA TYR A 653 23.64 -47.92 -0.40
C TYR A 653 22.96 -49.00 0.46
N ASP A 654 23.71 -50.05 0.82
CA ASP A 654 23.23 -51.09 1.75
C ASP A 654 22.92 -50.50 3.14
N ASP A 655 22.14 -51.21 3.96
CA ASP A 655 21.75 -50.74 5.31
C ASP A 655 22.97 -50.62 6.24
N GLU A 656 23.35 -49.39 6.59
CA GLU A 656 24.45 -49.10 7.53
C GLU A 656 23.96 -48.88 8.97
N TYR A 657 22.76 -49.40 9.28
CA TYR A 657 22.10 -49.35 10.58
C TYR A 657 21.86 -47.93 11.10
N ILE A 658 22.82 -47.38 11.85
CA ILE A 658 22.69 -46.13 12.60
C ILE A 658 23.47 -44.96 11.99
N ASP A 659 24.00 -45.11 10.77
CA ASP A 659 24.64 -43.99 10.09
C ASP A 659 23.65 -42.84 9.88
N ALA A 660 24.04 -41.65 10.31
CA ALA A 660 23.23 -40.45 10.23
C ALA A 660 23.10 -39.93 8.79
N THR A 661 23.99 -40.32 7.89
CA THR A 661 23.96 -39.99 6.45
C THR A 661 22.82 -40.70 5.71
N GLN A 662 22.40 -41.88 6.19
CA GLN A 662 21.22 -42.61 5.71
C GLN A 662 19.89 -42.19 6.34
N ILE A 663 19.91 -41.22 7.26
CA ILE A 663 18.71 -40.75 7.97
C ILE A 663 18.32 -39.36 7.46
N TRP A 664 17.08 -39.25 7.02
CA TRP A 664 16.50 -38.06 6.41
C TRP A 664 15.35 -37.54 7.26
N THR A 665 15.42 -36.26 7.61
CA THR A 665 14.34 -35.53 8.29
C THR A 665 13.37 -34.98 7.24
N LEU A 666 12.18 -35.57 7.19
CA LEU A 666 11.05 -35.04 6.43
C LEU A 666 10.33 -34.01 7.28
N THR A 667 10.13 -32.81 6.71
CA THR A 667 9.32 -31.76 7.33
C THR A 667 8.26 -31.31 6.34
N GLU A 668 6.98 -31.55 6.66
CA GLU A 668 5.86 -31.06 5.86
C GLU A 668 5.84 -29.53 5.88
N ILE A 669 5.78 -28.92 4.69
CA ILE A 669 5.75 -27.47 4.52
C ILE A 669 4.35 -26.95 4.86
N GLY A 670 4.27 -26.04 5.82
CA GLY A 670 2.99 -25.53 6.32
C GLY A 670 2.15 -24.84 5.24
N GLY A 671 0.85 -25.15 5.21
CA GLY A 671 -0.10 -24.56 4.25
C GLY A 671 -0.31 -25.37 2.96
N GLU A 672 0.51 -26.39 2.70
CA GLU A 672 0.48 -27.17 1.46
C GLU A 672 0.48 -28.68 1.76
N LYS A 673 -0.63 -29.36 1.45
CA LYS A 673 -0.81 -30.77 1.85
C LYS A 673 0.17 -31.70 1.14
N GLY A 674 1.03 -32.35 1.92
CA GLY A 674 1.91 -33.42 1.45
C GLY A 674 3.12 -32.94 0.65
N VAL A 675 3.50 -31.67 0.80
CA VAL A 675 4.77 -31.10 0.29
C VAL A 675 5.79 -31.13 1.41
N TYR A 676 7.01 -31.60 1.13
CA TYR A 676 8.05 -31.80 2.13
C TYR A 676 9.38 -31.18 1.71
N SER A 677 10.07 -30.62 2.70
CA SER A 677 11.53 -30.55 2.67
C SER A 677 12.11 -31.88 3.19
N ILE A 678 13.17 -32.37 2.54
CA ILE A 678 13.83 -33.62 2.89
C ILE A 678 15.29 -33.29 3.24
N CYS A 679 15.56 -33.08 4.53
CA CYS A 679 16.88 -32.65 5.00
C CYS A 679 17.71 -33.82 5.53
N THR A 680 19.03 -33.76 5.43
CA THR A 680 19.89 -34.74 6.11
C THR A 680 19.74 -34.60 7.63
N SER A 681 19.75 -35.71 8.36
CA SER A 681 19.72 -35.69 9.82
C SER A 681 21.04 -35.15 10.43
N VAL A 682 22.15 -35.22 9.68
CA VAL A 682 23.46 -34.71 10.09
C VAL A 682 23.44 -33.18 10.26
N ASN A 683 22.78 -32.50 9.32
CA ASN A 683 22.60 -31.05 9.32
C ASN A 683 21.26 -30.69 8.66
N LYS A 684 20.24 -30.39 9.48
CA LYS A 684 18.89 -30.08 9.01
C LYS A 684 18.77 -28.76 8.21
N ARG A 685 19.87 -28.00 8.07
CA ARG A 685 19.98 -26.83 7.18
C ARG A 685 20.39 -27.20 5.76
N GLN A 686 20.68 -28.47 5.49
CA GLN A 686 20.97 -28.98 4.15
C GLN A 686 19.94 -30.03 3.77
N GLY A 687 19.48 -29.99 2.53
CA GLY A 687 18.47 -30.91 2.05
C GLY A 687 18.64 -31.34 0.61
N MET A 688 17.75 -32.24 0.23
CA MET A 688 17.63 -32.79 -1.11
C MET A 688 17.33 -31.65 -2.10
N ASP A 689 18.18 -31.51 -3.09
CA ASP A 689 18.22 -30.41 -4.05
C ASP A 689 18.35 -30.97 -5.47
N VAL A 690 17.56 -30.45 -6.40
CA VAL A 690 17.71 -30.73 -7.83
C VAL A 690 18.74 -29.76 -8.40
N ALA A 691 19.87 -30.31 -8.86
CA ALA A 691 21.00 -29.53 -9.35
C ALA A 691 20.61 -28.63 -10.54
N ASP A 692 21.18 -27.42 -10.54
CA ASP A 692 21.06 -26.42 -11.60
C ASP A 692 19.61 -26.06 -12.00
N TRP A 693 18.64 -26.28 -11.10
CA TRP A 693 17.21 -26.10 -11.40
C TRP A 693 16.74 -26.88 -12.63
N SER A 694 17.43 -27.99 -12.95
CA SER A 694 17.18 -28.75 -14.16
C SER A 694 15.83 -29.46 -14.10
N LYS A 695 15.03 -29.27 -15.16
CA LYS A 695 13.74 -29.95 -15.35
C LYS A 695 13.85 -31.17 -16.26
N ASN A 696 15.07 -31.57 -16.65
CA ASN A 696 15.30 -32.64 -17.61
C ASN A 696 15.42 -34.01 -16.96
N ASN A 697 15.17 -35.08 -17.71
CA ASN A 697 15.49 -36.43 -17.27
C ASN A 697 17.00 -36.56 -17.06
N GLY A 698 17.40 -37.26 -16.00
CA GLY A 698 18.80 -37.40 -15.61
C GLY A 698 19.36 -36.25 -14.77
N ALA A 699 18.55 -35.24 -14.41
CA ALA A 699 18.98 -34.19 -13.49
C ALA A 699 19.43 -34.82 -12.15
N GLN A 700 20.61 -34.41 -11.67
CA GLN A 700 21.19 -34.93 -10.43
C GLN A 700 20.39 -34.44 -9.22
N VAL A 701 20.16 -35.36 -8.28
CA VAL A 701 19.70 -35.01 -6.94
C VAL A 701 20.91 -34.99 -6.01
N GLN A 702 21.11 -33.88 -5.30
CA GLN A 702 22.30 -33.61 -4.49
C GLN A 702 21.91 -33.04 -3.12
N LEU A 703 22.89 -32.90 -2.24
CA LEU A 703 22.77 -32.17 -0.98
C LEU A 703 23.12 -30.69 -1.21
N TYR A 704 22.30 -29.77 -0.71
CA TYR A 704 22.60 -28.33 -0.74
C TYR A 704 22.00 -27.60 0.46
N GLU A 705 22.45 -26.39 0.73
CA GLU A 705 21.83 -25.52 1.74
C GLU A 705 20.35 -25.26 1.42
N TYR A 706 19.49 -25.55 2.39
CA TYR A 706 18.04 -25.44 2.24
C TYR A 706 17.59 -23.98 2.41
N ASN A 707 17.03 -23.42 1.35
CA ASN A 707 16.48 -22.07 1.31
C ASN A 707 14.97 -22.04 0.99
N GLY A 708 14.35 -23.21 0.79
CA GLY A 708 12.92 -23.35 0.56
C GLY A 708 12.47 -23.12 -0.88
N ASN A 709 13.39 -23.04 -1.83
CA ASN A 709 13.08 -22.91 -3.25
C ASN A 709 12.40 -24.17 -3.83
N ARG A 710 11.66 -24.03 -4.94
CA ARG A 710 10.91 -25.13 -5.58
C ARG A 710 11.77 -26.33 -5.98
N ASN A 711 13.06 -26.12 -6.29
CA ASN A 711 14.01 -27.20 -6.61
C ASN A 711 14.38 -28.07 -5.39
N GLN A 712 13.97 -27.68 -4.18
CA GLN A 712 14.22 -28.37 -2.91
C GLN A 712 12.93 -28.89 -2.25
N GLN A 713 11.81 -28.86 -2.97
CA GLN A 713 10.50 -29.25 -2.46
C GLN A 713 9.95 -30.45 -3.23
N PHE A 714 9.45 -31.44 -2.49
CA PHE A 714 8.94 -32.69 -3.05
C PHE A 714 7.54 -33.00 -2.53
N ILE A 715 6.64 -33.35 -3.45
CA ILE A 715 5.30 -33.83 -3.14
C ILE A 715 5.37 -35.35 -2.92
N VAL A 716 4.94 -35.83 -1.76
CA VAL A 716 4.98 -37.25 -1.44
C VAL A 716 3.66 -37.90 -1.85
N VAL A 717 3.67 -38.88 -2.74
CA VAL A 717 2.46 -39.53 -3.27
C VAL A 717 2.43 -41.00 -2.87
N GLU A 718 1.36 -41.44 -2.19
CA GLU A 718 1.17 -42.84 -1.77
C GLU A 718 0.81 -43.75 -2.96
N LYS A 719 1.48 -44.91 -3.08
CA LYS A 719 1.27 -45.88 -4.16
C LYS A 719 0.61 -47.19 -3.70
N GLY A 720 0.28 -47.30 -2.41
CA GLY A 720 -0.16 -48.53 -1.78
C GLY A 720 0.99 -49.33 -1.16
N ASP A 721 0.67 -50.34 -0.36
CA ASP A 721 1.61 -51.24 0.32
C ASP A 721 2.69 -50.54 1.19
N GLY A 722 2.44 -49.30 1.61
CA GLY A 722 3.40 -48.49 2.38
C GLY A 722 4.55 -47.90 1.56
N TYR A 723 4.42 -47.84 0.23
CA TYR A 723 5.39 -47.20 -0.66
C TYR A 723 4.90 -45.83 -1.17
N TYR A 724 5.86 -44.94 -1.40
CA TYR A 724 5.65 -43.55 -1.79
C TYR A 724 6.53 -43.16 -2.98
N GLN A 725 6.09 -42.19 -3.78
CA GLN A 725 6.91 -41.48 -4.75
C GLN A 725 7.22 -40.06 -4.25
N PHE A 726 8.40 -39.54 -4.59
CA PHE A 726 8.75 -38.14 -4.35
C PHE A 726 8.73 -37.39 -5.68
N VAL A 727 7.69 -36.59 -5.89
CA VAL A 727 7.51 -35.77 -7.09
C VAL A 727 8.16 -34.41 -6.86
N SER A 728 9.17 -34.07 -7.67
CA SER A 728 9.81 -32.74 -7.65
C SER A 728 8.77 -31.67 -7.99
N ARG A 729 8.58 -30.70 -7.09
CA ARG A 729 7.63 -29.58 -7.29
C ARG A 729 8.11 -28.58 -8.37
N LEU A 730 9.39 -28.63 -8.72
CA LEU A 730 10.02 -27.86 -9.80
C LEU A 730 9.65 -28.38 -11.21
N SER A 731 9.57 -29.71 -11.39
CA SER A 731 9.48 -30.31 -12.72
C SER A 731 8.30 -31.27 -12.93
N GLY A 732 7.71 -31.81 -11.86
CA GLY A 732 6.70 -32.87 -11.92
C GLY A 732 7.30 -34.27 -12.14
N LYS A 733 8.63 -34.38 -12.24
CA LYS A 733 9.37 -35.65 -12.32
C LYS A 733 9.55 -36.25 -10.94
N VAL A 734 9.94 -37.53 -10.87
CA VAL A 734 10.16 -38.24 -9.62
C VAL A 734 11.63 -38.59 -9.41
N ILE A 735 12.06 -38.72 -8.15
CA ILE A 735 13.37 -39.27 -7.86
C ILE A 735 13.39 -40.77 -8.21
N GLU A 736 14.46 -41.20 -8.87
CA GLU A 736 14.61 -42.54 -9.43
C GLU A 736 16.04 -43.05 -9.25
N ILE A 737 16.16 -44.38 -9.08
CA ILE A 737 17.40 -45.13 -9.32
C ILE A 737 17.53 -45.44 -10.82
N PRO A 738 18.48 -44.82 -11.54
CA PRO A 738 18.63 -45.01 -12.98
C PRO A 738 18.87 -46.48 -13.37
N SER A 739 18.38 -46.85 -14.56
CA SER A 739 18.64 -48.15 -15.18
C SER A 739 18.29 -49.38 -14.32
N SER A 740 17.42 -49.21 -13.30
CA SER A 740 17.10 -50.26 -12.32
C SER A 740 18.31 -50.84 -11.57
N SER A 741 19.38 -50.04 -11.43
CA SER A 741 20.61 -50.45 -10.74
C SER A 741 20.33 -50.94 -9.32
N LYS A 742 21.09 -51.95 -8.88
CA LYS A 742 21.09 -52.46 -7.51
C LYS A 742 22.45 -52.27 -6.84
N ASP A 743 23.34 -51.53 -7.46
CA ASP A 743 24.71 -51.33 -7.01
C ASP A 743 24.78 -50.21 -5.96
N ASN A 744 25.73 -50.35 -5.03
CA ASN A 744 26.06 -49.32 -4.06
C ASN A 744 26.70 -48.12 -4.77
N GLY A 745 26.31 -46.91 -4.35
CA GLY A 745 26.84 -45.66 -4.89
C GLY A 745 26.18 -45.19 -6.18
N GLU A 746 25.11 -45.84 -6.68
CA GLU A 746 24.35 -45.31 -7.82
C GLU A 746 23.64 -44.00 -7.42
N TRP A 747 23.78 -42.98 -8.25
CA TRP A 747 23.25 -41.64 -8.00
C TRP A 747 21.74 -41.56 -8.23
N ILE A 748 21.04 -40.90 -7.31
CA ILE A 748 19.63 -40.58 -7.47
C ILE A 748 19.47 -39.44 -8.49
N LYS A 749 18.53 -39.61 -9.43
CA LYS A 749 18.26 -38.61 -10.49
C LYS A 749 16.75 -38.38 -10.67
N LEU A 750 16.38 -37.31 -11.36
CA LEU A 750 14.99 -37.09 -11.77
C LEU A 750 14.67 -37.78 -13.10
N TYR A 751 13.50 -38.41 -13.16
CA TYR A 751 12.95 -39.01 -14.38
C TYR A 751 11.42 -38.86 -14.45
N ASP A 752 10.88 -39.00 -15.66
CA ASP A 752 9.43 -39.04 -15.88
C ASP A 752 8.77 -40.15 -15.07
N ASN A 753 7.61 -39.86 -14.48
CA ASN A 753 6.89 -40.82 -13.67
C ASN A 753 6.29 -41.93 -14.55
N ASN A 754 6.88 -43.12 -14.47
CA ASN A 754 6.42 -44.33 -15.18
C ASN A 754 5.88 -45.39 -14.19
N GLY A 755 5.89 -45.09 -12.89
CA GLY A 755 5.35 -45.95 -11.83
C GLY A 755 6.18 -47.18 -11.51
N THR A 756 7.40 -47.30 -12.05
CA THR A 756 8.29 -48.44 -11.79
C THR A 756 8.72 -48.52 -10.32
N ASN A 757 9.19 -49.69 -9.88
CA ASN A 757 9.65 -49.90 -8.51
C ASN A 757 10.92 -49.10 -8.17
N THR A 758 11.68 -48.62 -9.18
CA THR A 758 12.86 -47.77 -8.97
C THR A 758 12.51 -46.37 -8.51
N GLN A 759 11.25 -45.95 -8.69
CA GLN A 759 10.71 -44.64 -8.31
C GLN A 759 9.96 -44.67 -6.97
N GLN A 760 9.94 -45.81 -6.28
CA GLN A 760 9.10 -46.04 -5.11
C GLN A 760 9.93 -46.31 -3.85
N TRP A 761 9.56 -45.68 -2.75
CA TRP A 761 10.34 -45.62 -1.53
C TRP A 761 9.49 -45.98 -0.31
N LYS A 762 10.03 -46.78 0.60
CA LYS A 762 9.42 -47.12 1.88
C LYS A 762 10.08 -46.31 2.99
N PHE A 763 9.27 -45.77 3.87
CA PHE A 763 9.77 -45.08 5.06
C PHE A 763 10.04 -46.13 6.13
N VAL A 764 11.32 -46.30 6.45
CA VAL A 764 11.78 -47.24 7.47
C VAL A 764 12.23 -46.41 8.67
N SER A 765 11.60 -46.64 9.82
CA SER A 765 12.06 -46.04 11.06
C SER A 765 13.52 -46.45 11.29
N PRO A 766 14.45 -45.51 11.55
CA PRO A 766 15.83 -45.86 11.84
C PRO A 766 15.86 -46.84 13.01
N SER A 767 16.52 -47.98 12.81
CA SER A 767 16.62 -49.03 13.82
C SER A 767 17.24 -48.47 15.10
N ILE A 768 16.43 -48.25 16.12
CA ILE A 768 16.96 -47.99 17.47
C ILE A 768 17.36 -49.35 18.02
N TYR A 769 18.63 -49.73 17.85
CA TYR A 769 19.17 -50.92 18.50
C TYR A 769 18.99 -50.79 20.02
N SER A 770 18.10 -51.61 20.58
CA SER A 770 17.97 -51.88 22.01
C SER A 770 18.95 -52.98 22.47
N GLY A 771 19.87 -53.41 21.60
CA GLY A 771 20.89 -54.43 21.87
C GLY A 771 22.32 -53.87 21.84
N ILE A 772 23.17 -54.35 22.75
CA ILE A 772 24.61 -54.02 22.84
C ILE A 772 25.31 -54.56 21.58
N VAL A 773 25.86 -53.67 20.73
CA VAL A 773 26.70 -54.09 19.60
C VAL A 773 28.15 -54.26 20.07
N ASN A 774 28.74 -55.41 19.78
CA ASN A 774 30.15 -55.69 19.96
C ASN A 774 30.96 -54.97 18.88
N ALA A 775 31.75 -53.98 19.30
CA ALA A 775 32.98 -53.62 18.61
C ALA A 775 34.09 -54.03 19.57
N GLU A 776 34.88 -55.02 19.14
CA GLU A 776 36.08 -55.57 19.79
C GLU A 776 35.88 -56.39 21.08
N SER A 777 36.61 -57.49 21.16
CA SER A 777 36.58 -58.47 22.25
C SER A 777 36.86 -57.80 23.59
N LEU A 778 35.88 -57.82 24.49
CA LEU A 778 36.10 -57.54 25.90
C LEU A 778 37.05 -58.62 26.44
N SER A 779 38.33 -58.31 26.64
CA SER A 779 39.26 -59.22 27.31
C SER A 779 38.81 -59.40 28.77
N GLY A 780 37.97 -60.40 29.02
CA GLY A 780 37.49 -60.78 30.35
C GLY A 780 36.31 -59.98 30.93
N MET A 781 35.71 -59.02 30.21
CA MET A 781 34.55 -58.24 30.70
C MET A 781 33.23 -58.66 30.03
N ASN A 782 32.10 -58.55 30.74
CA ASN A 782 30.77 -58.78 30.18
C ASN A 782 29.82 -57.66 30.64
N LEU A 783 29.05 -57.10 29.71
CA LEU A 783 28.07 -56.04 29.97
C LEU A 783 26.71 -56.49 29.46
N ARG A 784 25.67 -56.43 30.30
CA ARG A 784 24.30 -56.78 29.91
C ARG A 784 23.26 -55.97 30.67
N LYS A 785 22.04 -55.91 30.15
CA LYS A 785 20.89 -55.28 30.80
C LYS A 785 19.95 -56.36 31.33
N GLU A 786 19.56 -56.23 32.60
CA GLU A 786 18.53 -57.05 33.25
C GLU A 786 17.47 -56.07 33.83
N GLY A 787 16.30 -55.98 33.20
CA GLY A 787 15.28 -54.98 33.56
C GLY A 787 15.79 -53.55 33.40
N ASN A 788 15.64 -52.71 34.44
CA ASN A 788 16.22 -51.35 34.51
C ASN A 788 17.64 -51.33 35.11
N THR A 789 18.33 -52.46 35.17
CA THR A 789 19.68 -52.56 35.73
C THR A 789 20.68 -52.93 34.64
N ILE A 790 21.84 -52.26 34.63
CA ILE A 790 23.02 -52.68 33.87
C ILE A 790 23.89 -53.53 34.80
N ILE A 791 24.29 -54.71 34.32
CA ILE A 791 25.23 -55.60 35.01
C ILE A 791 26.54 -55.62 34.25
N VAL A 792 27.62 -55.42 34.99
CA VAL A 792 29.00 -55.46 34.52
C VAL A 792 29.75 -56.54 35.28
N THR A 793 30.36 -57.50 34.59
CA THR A 793 31.27 -58.48 35.22
C THR A 793 32.66 -58.40 34.64
N GLY A 794 33.67 -58.80 35.43
CA GLY A 794 35.07 -58.87 34.98
C GLY A 794 35.77 -57.52 34.84
N ALA A 795 35.17 -56.45 35.39
CA ALA A 795 35.69 -55.08 35.32
C ALA A 795 36.10 -54.53 36.71
N LYS A 796 36.32 -55.40 37.71
CA LYS A 796 36.70 -54.98 39.07
C LYS A 796 37.98 -54.15 39.04
N GLY A 797 37.95 -52.97 39.64
CA GLY A 797 39.03 -51.98 39.69
C GLY A 797 39.01 -50.93 38.59
N LYS A 798 38.12 -51.02 37.59
CA LYS A 798 38.06 -50.09 36.44
C LYS A 798 37.15 -48.89 36.71
N GLU A 799 37.42 -47.76 36.06
CA GLU A 799 36.56 -46.56 36.14
C GLU A 799 35.38 -46.70 35.17
N LEU A 800 34.16 -46.50 35.67
CA LEU A 800 32.94 -46.34 34.88
C LEU A 800 32.55 -44.86 34.84
N THR A 801 32.34 -44.32 33.65
CA THR A 801 31.73 -42.98 33.44
C THR A 801 30.50 -43.07 32.55
N ILE A 802 29.52 -42.18 32.70
CA ILE A 802 28.38 -42.04 31.79
C ILE A 802 28.23 -40.57 31.41
N TYR A 803 28.07 -40.29 30.12
CA TYR A 803 27.83 -38.97 29.56
C TYR A 803 26.47 -38.93 28.88
N ASP A 804 25.80 -37.79 28.82
CA ASP A 804 24.69 -37.59 27.89
C ASP A 804 25.21 -37.29 26.45
N VAL A 805 24.31 -37.22 25.47
CA VAL A 805 24.67 -36.94 24.07
C VAL A 805 25.28 -35.56 23.82
N SER A 806 25.19 -34.63 24.78
CA SER A 806 25.88 -33.34 24.71
C SER A 806 27.32 -33.40 25.24
N GLY A 807 27.76 -34.57 25.72
CA GLY A 807 29.09 -34.77 26.30
C GLY A 807 29.17 -34.42 27.78
N ARG A 808 28.05 -34.12 28.45
CA ARG A 808 28.02 -33.80 29.88
C ARG A 808 28.13 -35.09 30.70
N LEU A 809 29.04 -35.12 31.67
CA LEU A 809 29.19 -36.22 32.61
C LEU A 809 27.96 -36.31 33.54
N ILE A 810 27.31 -37.47 33.53
CA ILE A 810 26.12 -37.83 34.32
C ILE A 810 26.51 -38.66 35.54
N ARG A 811 27.53 -39.53 35.40
CA ARG A 811 27.95 -40.45 36.45
C ARG A 811 29.42 -40.83 36.29
N ARG A 812 30.12 -41.01 37.41
CA ARG A 812 31.49 -41.55 37.49
C ARG A 812 31.64 -42.37 38.76
N GLU A 813 32.18 -43.58 38.66
CA GLU A 813 32.46 -44.46 39.80
C GLU A 813 33.47 -45.55 39.47
N THR A 814 34.09 -46.15 40.50
CA THR A 814 34.99 -47.30 40.34
C THR A 814 34.22 -48.60 40.58
N ILE A 815 34.39 -49.57 39.69
CA ILE A 815 33.76 -50.88 39.80
C ILE A 815 34.46 -51.69 40.92
N ASP A 816 33.83 -51.86 42.07
CA ASP A 816 34.43 -52.43 43.28
C ASP A 816 34.29 -53.97 43.41
N SER A 817 33.47 -54.58 42.55
CA SER A 817 33.02 -55.96 42.66
C SER A 817 33.17 -56.73 41.35
N ALA A 818 33.32 -58.05 41.45
CA ALA A 818 33.46 -58.92 40.27
C ALA A 818 32.18 -58.97 39.41
N LYS A 819 31.02 -58.71 40.04
CA LYS A 819 29.72 -58.47 39.41
C LYS A 819 29.16 -57.17 39.98
N TYR A 820 29.27 -56.11 39.21
CA TYR A 820 28.75 -54.80 39.52
C TYR A 820 27.39 -54.58 38.85
N SER A 821 26.49 -53.87 39.52
CA SER A 821 25.14 -53.61 39.02
C SER A 821 24.76 -52.15 39.24
N MET A 822 24.17 -51.52 38.23
CA MET A 822 23.72 -50.13 38.26
C MET A 822 22.27 -50.01 37.82
N SER A 823 21.40 -49.47 38.67
CA SER A 823 20.04 -49.10 38.29
C SER A 823 20.01 -47.83 37.44
N LEU A 824 19.15 -47.84 36.43
CA LEU A 824 18.86 -46.72 35.52
C LEU A 824 17.68 -45.87 35.99
N ASP A 825 16.99 -46.22 37.07
CA ASP A 825 15.72 -45.61 37.48
C ASP A 825 15.83 -44.11 37.84
N LYS A 826 17.06 -43.66 38.15
CA LYS A 826 17.34 -42.25 38.47
C LYS A 826 17.85 -41.44 37.27
N MET A 827 17.94 -42.04 36.08
CA MET A 827 18.35 -41.36 34.86
C MET A 827 17.12 -40.91 34.08
N LYS A 828 17.17 -39.71 33.49
CA LYS A 828 16.10 -39.23 32.61
C LYS A 828 16.05 -40.10 31.35
N ALA A 829 14.86 -40.28 30.78
CA ALA A 829 14.71 -40.92 29.48
C ALA A 829 15.58 -40.19 28.44
N GLY A 830 16.38 -40.93 27.69
CA GLY A 830 17.37 -40.34 26.79
C GLY A 830 18.49 -41.31 26.39
N ILE A 831 19.42 -40.79 25.59
CA ILE A 831 20.59 -41.54 25.11
C ILE A 831 21.82 -41.08 25.89
N TYR A 832 22.65 -42.04 26.27
CA TYR A 832 23.87 -41.83 27.04
C TYR A 832 25.03 -42.64 26.47
N ILE A 833 26.25 -42.24 26.80
CA ILE A 833 27.50 -42.95 26.50
C ILE A 833 28.12 -43.40 27.82
N MET A 834 28.10 -44.70 28.10
CA MET A 834 28.86 -45.32 29.18
C MET A 834 30.28 -45.61 28.72
N LYS A 835 31.30 -45.27 29.51
CA LYS A 835 32.68 -45.70 29.31
C LYS A 835 33.15 -46.52 30.50
N ILE A 836 33.88 -47.60 30.25
CA ILE A 836 34.63 -48.34 31.26
C ILE A 836 36.10 -48.31 30.83
N ASP A 837 36.91 -47.55 31.56
CA ASP A 837 38.23 -47.06 31.12
C ASP A 837 38.16 -46.47 29.70
N SER A 838 38.83 -47.11 28.72
CA SER A 838 38.86 -46.70 27.31
C SER A 838 37.68 -47.21 26.47
N ILE A 839 36.86 -48.13 26.99
CA ILE A 839 35.80 -48.79 26.22
C ILE A 839 34.50 -48.01 26.35
N ALA A 840 33.94 -47.52 25.24
CA ALA A 840 32.68 -46.79 25.21
C ALA A 840 31.50 -47.64 24.69
N LYS A 841 30.30 -47.46 25.26
CA LYS A 841 29.04 -48.10 24.89
C LYS A 841 27.88 -47.11 24.96
N LYS A 842 27.00 -47.11 23.96
CA LYS A 842 25.78 -46.29 23.94
C LYS A 842 24.66 -47.02 24.69
N ILE A 843 23.98 -46.33 25.59
CA ILE A 843 22.88 -46.83 26.41
C ILE A 843 21.66 -45.92 26.27
N ARG A 844 20.49 -46.49 26.00
CA ARG A 844 19.21 -45.78 26.00
C ARG A 844 18.48 -46.07 27.31
N VAL A 845 18.06 -45.02 27.99
CA VAL A 845 17.16 -45.08 29.15
C VAL A 845 15.75 -44.76 28.64
N GLU A 846 14.83 -45.69 28.82
CA GLU A 846 13.40 -45.53 28.54
C GLU A 846 12.67 -45.55 29.89
N LEU A 847 11.62 -44.73 30.04
CA LEU A 847 10.74 -44.77 31.22
C LEU A 847 9.62 -45.78 31.00
#